data_AF-A0A7C9DTZ6-F1
#
_entry.id   AF-A0A7C9DTZ6-F1
#
_cell.length_a   1.000
_cell.length_b   1.000
_cell.length_c   1.000
_cell.angle_alpha   90.00
_cell.angle_beta   90.00
_cell.angle_gamma   90.00
#
_symmetry.space_group_name_H-M   'P 1'
#
loop_
_entity.id
_entity.type
_entity.pdbx_description
1 polymer ?
#
loop_
_entity_poly.entity_id
_entity_poly.type
_entity_poly.pdbx_seq_one_letter_code
_entity_poly.pdbx_strand_id
1 'polypeptide(L)'
;KGSAGTKKIKGTVVLMKKNFLDITDIPASVIDRIHELFDKGVSLQLISADVSDPENGLRGTLGKAAYLEDWVSKITPLSAEETTFDVKFEWDEKMGIPGGFIIKNYHHSEFYLRTVTLDLPGHGPVHFVCNSWVYPTKRYDYNRVFFSNKTYLPHDTPDALHKYRAEELANLRGDGEGMLKEWDRVYDYAYYNDLGSPEKGPEDARPVLGGSKEYPYPRRGRTGREPNKADPNTESRLPLISLNIYVPKDERFGHIKMSDFLAYALKSLVQVLVPELKFRFDETPNEFDSFEEVLQLYEGGIKLPGRLLSKLKDQTPLEMLKELIRTDGEHFLHFPVPDVIKVDKTAWRTDEEFGREMLAGVNPVIIRRLQEFPPKSGLDPETYGNQNSTITREHVEKNMDGYSVEKAIESNRLYILDHHDALMPYLRRINSTTTKTYATRTVLFLKEDGTLKPLAIELSLPNPQGDNHGAVSEVYTPAEEGVEGSVWQLAKAYAAVNDSGYHQLISHWLNTHAVIEPFVIATNRQLSVLHPIYKLLQPHFRDTMNINALARQILINAGGVLELTVFPAKFAMEMSSFVYKNWVFTDQALPVDLLKRGVAVEDSTQPHGLKLLIEDYPYAVDGLDIWSAIEAWVIDYCSFYYPSDDIIKKDDELQVWWDEIRNVGHGDKKDEPWWPEMKTRNDLTKTCTIIIWIASALHAAVNFGQYPYAGYLPNRPTVSRRFMPQPGTPEYAELESNPDQAFLRTITAQFQTLLGVSLIEILSRHSTDEVYLGQRDTPHWTADAEPLDAFQRFHERLLNTEEKIKERNNDERFRNRSGPVEVPYTLLYPNASKDPNVVGLIGSGIPNSVSI
;
A
#
# COMPACT_ATOMS: atom_id res chain seq x y z
N LYS A 1 -22.81 -57.52 5.54
CA LYS A 1 -22.96 -56.66 6.73
C LYS A 1 -21.68 -56.77 7.56
N GLY A 2 -20.62 -56.02 7.21
CA GLY A 2 -19.48 -55.82 8.09
C GLY A 2 -19.78 -54.64 9.02
N SER A 3 -19.43 -54.73 10.30
CA SER A 3 -19.61 -53.60 11.22
C SER A 3 -18.66 -52.47 10.83
N ALA A 4 -19.17 -51.40 10.20
CA ALA A 4 -18.46 -50.12 10.17
C ALA A 4 -18.21 -49.73 11.64
N GLY A 5 -16.94 -49.67 12.02
CA GLY A 5 -16.50 -49.45 13.39
C GLY A 5 -16.06 -48.01 13.58
N THR A 6 -16.35 -47.43 14.74
CA THR A 6 -15.77 -46.15 15.16
C THR A 6 -14.24 -46.25 15.12
N LYS A 7 -13.59 -45.42 14.28
CA LYS A 7 -12.14 -45.34 14.17
C LYS A 7 -11.61 -44.16 14.96
N LYS A 8 -10.34 -44.25 15.35
CA LYS A 8 -9.59 -43.12 15.92
C LYS A 8 -8.84 -42.42 14.78
N ILE A 9 -9.18 -41.17 14.52
CA ILE A 9 -8.43 -40.32 13.59
C ILE A 9 -7.40 -39.53 14.41
N LYS A 10 -6.13 -39.60 13.98
CA LYS A 10 -5.09 -38.72 14.51
C LYS A 10 -5.17 -37.38 13.81
N GLY A 11 -5.19 -36.30 14.58
CA GLY A 11 -5.03 -34.94 14.09
C GLY A 11 -3.76 -34.31 14.66
N THR A 12 -3.13 -33.48 13.85
CA THR A 12 -1.98 -32.65 14.22
C THR A 12 -2.38 -31.18 14.08
N VAL A 13 -2.26 -30.43 15.16
CA VAL A 13 -2.64 -29.01 15.25
C VAL A 13 -1.39 -28.17 15.42
N VAL A 14 -1.18 -27.21 14.54
CA VAL A 14 -0.07 -26.25 14.63
C VAL A 14 -0.64 -24.89 15.00
N LEU A 15 -0.16 -24.34 16.11
CA LEU A 15 -0.59 -23.03 16.61
C LEU A 15 0.56 -22.28 17.28
N MET A 16 0.41 -20.97 17.40
CA MET A 16 1.30 -20.09 18.13
C MET A 16 0.56 -19.67 19.41
N LYS A 17 1.06 -20.10 20.58
CA LYS A 17 0.57 -19.57 21.86
C LYS A 17 1.03 -18.11 21.95
N LYS A 18 0.23 -17.24 22.59
CA LYS A 18 0.66 -15.88 22.91
C LYS A 18 1.91 -15.96 23.80
N ASN A 19 3.10 -15.70 23.24
CA ASN A 19 4.36 -15.73 23.99
C ASN A 19 4.70 -14.34 24.54
N PHE A 20 4.60 -14.18 25.87
CA PHE A 20 5.52 -13.52 26.82
C PHE A 20 6.25 -12.17 26.53
N LEU A 21 5.99 -11.42 25.46
CA LEU A 21 6.67 -10.13 25.20
C LEU A 21 5.86 -8.86 25.58
N ASP A 22 4.57 -9.01 25.94
CA ASP A 22 3.81 -8.00 26.69
C ASP A 22 4.17 -8.05 28.19
N ILE A 23 5.37 -7.58 28.54
CA ILE A 23 5.91 -7.53 29.92
C ILE A 23 5.07 -6.65 30.89
N THR A 24 3.99 -5.98 30.43
CA THR A 24 3.02 -5.37 31.35
C THR A 24 2.22 -6.42 32.14
N ASP A 25 2.26 -7.69 31.72
CA ASP A 25 1.46 -8.79 32.27
C ASP A 25 2.27 -9.87 33.02
N ILE A 26 3.40 -9.52 33.64
CA ILE A 26 4.14 -10.44 34.53
C ILE A 26 3.24 -11.09 35.60
N PRO A 27 2.30 -10.38 36.27
CA PRO A 27 1.38 -11.01 37.22
C PRO A 27 0.40 -11.99 36.54
N ALA A 28 -0.04 -11.71 35.31
CA ALA A 28 -0.91 -12.60 34.54
C ALA A 28 -0.17 -13.89 34.17
N SER A 29 1.11 -13.84 33.80
CA SER A 29 1.89 -15.02 33.40
C SER A 29 2.07 -16.11 34.48
N VAL A 30 2.02 -15.72 35.76
CA VAL A 30 2.05 -16.65 36.90
C VAL A 30 0.65 -17.19 37.20
N ILE A 31 -0.38 -16.36 36.99
CA ILE A 31 -1.80 -16.73 37.09
C ILE A 31 -2.19 -17.70 35.95
N ASP A 32 -1.68 -17.50 34.73
CA ASP A 32 -1.84 -18.36 33.56
C ASP A 32 -1.36 -19.79 33.85
N ARG A 33 -0.16 -19.93 34.43
CA ARG A 33 0.42 -21.23 34.84
C ARG A 33 -0.36 -21.94 35.93
N ILE A 34 -1.05 -21.19 36.80
CA ILE A 34 -1.91 -21.76 37.84
C ILE A 34 -3.26 -22.16 37.25
N HIS A 35 -3.82 -21.39 36.30
CA HIS A 35 -5.06 -21.73 35.60
C HIS A 35 -4.91 -22.89 34.60
N GLU A 36 -3.75 -23.04 33.95
CA GLU A 36 -3.46 -24.18 33.06
C GLU A 36 -3.63 -25.54 33.77
N LEU A 37 -3.49 -25.61 35.11
CA LEU A 37 -3.65 -26.85 35.88
C LEU A 37 -5.10 -27.28 36.12
N PHE A 38 -6.10 -26.43 35.86
CA PHE A 38 -7.49 -26.67 36.29
C PHE A 38 -8.56 -26.67 35.19
N ASP A 39 -8.23 -26.36 33.92
CA ASP A 39 -9.25 -26.18 32.87
C ASP A 39 -9.05 -27.07 31.62
N LYS A 40 -10.16 -27.36 30.92
CA LYS A 40 -10.16 -28.10 29.65
C LYS A 40 -9.66 -27.21 28.51
N GLY A 41 -8.35 -27.10 28.30
CA GLY A 41 -7.70 -26.15 27.38
C GLY A 41 -8.45 -25.80 26.07
N VAL A 42 -8.35 -26.66 25.06
CA VAL A 42 -8.90 -26.40 23.70
C VAL A 42 -9.60 -27.65 23.18
N SER A 43 -10.82 -27.50 22.65
CA SER A 43 -11.57 -28.60 22.03
C SER A 43 -11.84 -28.37 20.55
N LEU A 44 -11.76 -29.43 19.76
CA LEU A 44 -12.12 -29.47 18.35
C LEU A 44 -13.25 -30.48 18.13
N GLN A 45 -14.18 -30.16 17.25
CA GLN A 45 -15.30 -31.03 16.88
C GLN A 45 -15.42 -31.08 15.36
N LEU A 46 -15.17 -32.25 14.76
CA LEU A 46 -15.19 -32.43 13.31
C LEU A 46 -16.63 -32.34 12.77
N ILE A 47 -16.77 -31.76 11.58
CA ILE A 47 -18.02 -31.60 10.83
C ILE A 47 -17.94 -32.48 9.58
N SER A 48 -18.93 -33.36 9.41
CA SER A 48 -19.05 -34.18 8.19
C SER A 48 -19.36 -33.32 6.96
N ALA A 49 -18.67 -33.59 5.84
CA ALA A 49 -19.03 -33.05 4.53
C ALA A 49 -20.09 -33.88 3.80
N ASP A 50 -20.22 -35.17 4.15
CA ASP A 50 -20.99 -36.15 3.37
C ASP A 50 -22.35 -36.49 3.99
N VAL A 51 -22.50 -36.28 5.31
CA VAL A 51 -23.68 -36.70 6.06
C VAL A 51 -24.28 -35.52 6.80
N SER A 52 -25.50 -35.18 6.41
CA SER A 52 -26.34 -34.20 7.09
C SER A 52 -27.10 -34.83 8.26
N ASP A 53 -27.25 -34.07 9.33
CA ASP A 53 -28.07 -34.37 10.50
C ASP A 53 -29.48 -33.75 10.32
N PRO A 54 -30.53 -34.57 10.11
CA PRO A 54 -31.90 -34.09 9.93
C PRO A 54 -32.46 -33.36 11.16
N GLU A 55 -32.01 -33.70 12.36
CA GLU A 55 -32.48 -33.09 13.62
C GLU A 55 -31.82 -31.73 13.85
N ASN A 56 -30.65 -31.49 13.26
CA ASN A 56 -29.92 -30.23 13.31
C ASN A 56 -30.07 -29.40 12.01
N GLY A 57 -31.23 -29.48 11.38
CA GLY A 57 -31.57 -28.70 10.19
C GLY A 57 -30.69 -29.04 8.98
N LEU A 58 -30.34 -30.30 8.77
CA LEU A 58 -29.53 -30.79 7.65
C LEU A 58 -28.06 -30.30 7.64
N ARG A 59 -27.56 -29.77 8.76
CA ARG A 59 -26.13 -29.46 8.94
C ARG A 59 -25.31 -30.74 8.93
N GLY A 60 -24.05 -30.66 8.52
CA GLY A 60 -23.10 -31.77 8.64
C GLY A 60 -23.07 -32.34 10.05
N THR A 61 -23.20 -33.66 10.16
CA THR A 61 -23.22 -34.36 11.45
C THR A 61 -21.92 -34.07 12.21
N LEU A 62 -22.05 -33.70 13.47
CA LEU A 62 -20.94 -33.36 14.35
C LEU A 62 -20.35 -34.61 15.00
N GLY A 63 -19.03 -34.76 14.92
CA GLY A 63 -18.31 -35.76 15.70
C GLY A 63 -18.35 -35.46 17.20
N LYS A 64 -17.74 -36.32 18.02
CA LYS A 64 -17.53 -35.99 19.43
C LYS A 64 -16.45 -34.92 19.58
N ALA A 65 -16.57 -34.06 20.58
CA ALA A 65 -15.51 -33.13 20.94
C ALA A 65 -14.25 -33.88 21.37
N ALA A 66 -13.12 -33.56 20.75
CA ALA A 66 -11.79 -34.03 21.12
C ALA A 66 -10.98 -32.86 21.66
N TYR A 67 -10.04 -33.13 22.56
CA TYR A 67 -9.23 -32.11 23.23
C TYR A 67 -7.77 -32.25 22.79
N LEU A 68 -7.06 -31.13 22.70
CA LEU A 68 -5.61 -31.14 22.45
C LEU A 68 -4.91 -31.92 23.58
N GLU A 69 -4.08 -32.90 23.19
CA GLU A 69 -3.23 -33.65 24.10
C GLU A 69 -2.08 -32.76 24.59
N ASP A 70 -1.68 -32.94 25.85
CA ASP A 70 -0.53 -32.25 26.45
C ASP A 70 -0.56 -30.71 26.43
N TRP A 71 -1.74 -30.09 26.34
CA TRP A 71 -1.90 -28.62 26.36
C TRP A 71 -1.17 -27.94 27.53
N VAL A 72 -1.23 -28.58 28.71
CA VAL A 72 -0.70 -28.11 30.00
C VAL A 72 0.74 -28.56 30.24
N SER A 73 1.12 -29.75 29.77
CA SER A 73 2.43 -30.38 30.02
C SER A 73 3.50 -29.97 28.99
N LYS A 74 3.10 -29.49 27.81
CA LYS A 74 4.02 -29.09 26.75
C LYS A 74 4.58 -27.68 27.01
N ILE A 75 5.78 -27.63 27.59
CA ILE A 75 6.55 -26.40 27.80
C ILE A 75 6.99 -25.85 26.43
N THR A 76 6.43 -24.71 26.04
CA THR A 76 6.86 -23.99 24.84
C THR A 76 8.13 -23.18 25.15
N PRO A 77 9.21 -23.29 24.36
CA PRO A 77 10.32 -22.35 24.44
C PRO A 77 9.83 -20.92 24.18
N LEU A 78 10.34 -19.94 24.94
CA LEU A 78 10.02 -18.51 24.77
C LEU A 78 10.25 -17.99 23.33
N SER A 79 11.08 -18.68 22.55
CA SER A 79 11.46 -18.36 21.17
C SER A 79 10.81 -19.23 20.10
N ALA A 80 9.95 -20.19 20.45
CA ALA A 80 9.29 -21.03 19.44
C ALA A 80 8.06 -20.29 18.89
N GLU A 81 8.12 -19.91 17.62
CA GLU A 81 6.99 -19.29 16.90
C GLU A 81 5.82 -20.27 16.80
N GLU A 82 6.07 -21.54 16.52
CA GLU A 82 5.03 -22.55 16.32
C GLU A 82 5.14 -23.73 17.28
N THR A 83 3.98 -24.20 17.75
CA THR A 83 3.85 -25.38 18.61
C THR A 83 2.87 -26.37 18.00
N THR A 84 3.31 -27.61 17.91
CA THR A 84 2.48 -28.72 17.42
C THR A 84 1.77 -29.42 18.59
N PHE A 85 0.50 -29.76 18.45
CA PHE A 85 -0.28 -30.56 19.40
C PHE A 85 -0.91 -31.74 18.66
N ASP A 86 -1.01 -32.89 19.34
CA ASP A 86 -1.78 -34.02 18.84
C ASP A 86 -3.21 -33.97 19.39
N VAL A 87 -4.16 -34.49 18.62
CA VAL A 87 -5.56 -34.67 19.02
C VAL A 87 -6.08 -35.99 18.44
N LYS A 88 -6.90 -36.72 19.19
CA LYS A 88 -7.49 -37.99 18.75
C LYS A 88 -9.00 -37.86 18.68
N PHE A 89 -9.56 -38.02 17.48
CA PHE A 89 -11.01 -37.97 17.25
C PHE A 89 -11.59 -39.38 17.19
N GLU A 90 -12.71 -39.60 17.88
CA GLU A 90 -13.58 -40.74 17.62
C GLU A 90 -14.50 -40.40 16.43
N TRP A 91 -14.36 -41.12 15.33
CA TRP A 91 -15.10 -40.85 14.10
C TRP A 91 -15.74 -42.14 13.56
N ASP A 92 -17.06 -42.13 13.41
CA ASP A 92 -17.77 -43.22 12.74
C ASP A 92 -17.57 -43.07 11.23
N GLU A 93 -17.07 -44.11 10.57
CA GLU A 93 -16.87 -44.12 9.11
C GLU A 93 -18.14 -43.79 8.34
N LYS A 94 -19.32 -44.08 8.93
CA LYS A 94 -20.60 -43.71 8.34
C LYS A 94 -20.79 -42.20 8.21
N MET A 95 -20.06 -41.40 8.98
CA MET A 95 -20.08 -39.93 8.89
C MET A 95 -19.22 -39.41 7.74
N GLY A 96 -18.61 -40.28 6.92
CA GLY A 96 -17.85 -39.88 5.74
C GLY A 96 -16.59 -39.07 6.06
N ILE A 97 -16.26 -38.12 5.20
CA ILE A 97 -15.05 -37.30 5.26
C ILE A 97 -15.35 -36.00 6.04
N PRO A 98 -14.52 -35.62 7.02
CA PRO A 98 -14.58 -34.30 7.64
C PRO A 98 -14.32 -33.18 6.64
N GLY A 99 -15.25 -32.24 6.50
CA GLY A 99 -15.11 -31.05 5.64
C GLY A 99 -14.82 -29.76 6.40
N GLY A 100 -15.03 -29.78 7.72
CA GLY A 100 -14.81 -28.64 8.62
C GLY A 100 -14.57 -29.09 10.06
N PHE A 101 -14.26 -28.15 10.94
CA PHE A 101 -14.31 -28.37 12.38
C PHE A 101 -14.72 -27.10 13.12
N ILE A 102 -15.36 -27.29 14.27
CA ILE A 102 -15.58 -26.26 15.28
C ILE A 102 -14.41 -26.29 16.26
N ILE A 103 -13.89 -25.12 16.64
CA ILE A 103 -12.92 -24.99 17.74
C ILE A 103 -13.47 -24.12 18.86
N LYS A 104 -13.19 -24.55 20.10
CA LYS A 104 -13.48 -23.77 21.31
C LYS A 104 -12.23 -23.67 22.16
N ASN A 105 -11.85 -22.43 22.44
CA ASN A 105 -10.81 -22.10 23.38
C ASN A 105 -11.45 -21.82 24.75
N TYR A 106 -11.26 -22.71 25.72
CA TYR A 106 -11.72 -22.48 27.10
C TYR A 106 -10.63 -21.83 27.97
N HIS A 107 -9.39 -21.80 27.46
CA HIS A 107 -8.32 -21.03 28.07
C HIS A 107 -8.64 -19.53 28.04
N HIS A 108 -8.12 -18.79 29.02
CA HIS A 108 -8.40 -17.35 29.18
C HIS A 108 -7.58 -16.48 28.22
N SER A 109 -6.46 -17.00 27.68
CA SER A 109 -5.63 -16.34 26.65
C SER A 109 -5.93 -16.88 25.26
N GLU A 110 -5.86 -16.01 24.26
CA GLU A 110 -5.93 -16.32 22.84
C GLU A 110 -4.68 -17.03 22.30
N PHE A 111 -4.80 -17.66 21.13
CA PHE A 111 -3.68 -18.22 20.37
C PHE A 111 -3.93 -18.05 18.88
N TYR A 112 -2.88 -18.10 18.07
CA TYR A 112 -2.98 -18.06 16.61
C TYR A 112 -2.96 -19.49 16.05
N LEU A 113 -4.07 -19.95 15.49
CA LEU A 113 -4.18 -21.27 14.87
C LEU A 113 -3.65 -21.21 13.44
N ARG A 114 -2.56 -21.93 13.14
CA ARG A 114 -2.00 -22.01 11.77
C ARG A 114 -2.68 -23.08 10.95
N THR A 115 -2.58 -24.33 11.37
CA THR A 115 -3.11 -25.47 10.60
C THR A 115 -3.65 -26.58 11.48
N VAL A 116 -4.58 -27.36 10.91
CA VAL A 116 -4.95 -28.69 11.41
C VAL A 116 -4.79 -29.67 10.26
N THR A 117 -4.17 -30.83 10.52
CA THR A 117 -4.04 -31.92 9.54
C THR A 117 -4.61 -33.19 10.14
N LEU A 118 -5.48 -33.89 9.42
CA LEU A 118 -6.09 -35.15 9.84
C LEU A 118 -5.55 -36.31 9.02
N ASP A 119 -5.04 -37.33 9.67
CA ASP A 119 -4.62 -38.58 9.03
C ASP A 119 -5.82 -39.52 8.86
N LEU A 120 -6.53 -39.41 7.72
CA LEU A 120 -7.68 -40.27 7.43
C LEU A 120 -7.26 -41.60 6.78
N PRO A 121 -7.51 -42.75 7.43
CA PRO A 121 -7.17 -44.05 6.87
C PRO A 121 -7.88 -44.28 5.53
N GLY A 122 -7.12 -44.51 4.46
CA GLY A 122 -7.66 -44.79 3.11
C GLY A 122 -8.01 -43.57 2.27
N HIS A 123 -7.91 -42.35 2.81
CA HIS A 123 -8.24 -41.10 2.09
C HIS A 123 -7.08 -40.10 2.04
N GLY A 124 -5.96 -40.39 2.70
CA GLY A 124 -4.81 -39.48 2.79
C GLY A 124 -5.03 -38.36 3.82
N PRO A 125 -4.07 -37.42 3.94
CA PRO A 125 -4.19 -36.30 4.86
C PRO A 125 -5.26 -35.30 4.39
N VAL A 126 -6.06 -34.81 5.32
CA VAL A 126 -6.96 -33.66 5.09
C VAL A 126 -6.41 -32.45 5.81
N HIS A 127 -6.16 -31.39 5.05
CA HIS A 127 -5.55 -30.16 5.55
C HIS A 127 -6.60 -29.08 5.78
N PHE A 128 -6.41 -28.33 6.86
CA PHE A 128 -7.18 -27.15 7.20
C PHE A 128 -6.19 -26.01 7.40
N VAL A 129 -6.17 -25.06 6.46
CA VAL A 129 -5.37 -23.84 6.56
C VAL A 129 -6.20 -22.81 7.30
N CYS A 130 -5.80 -22.49 8.54
CA CYS A 130 -6.62 -21.73 9.47
C CYS A 130 -6.18 -20.27 9.56
N ASN A 131 -4.87 -20.04 9.78
CA ASN A 131 -4.22 -18.73 9.88
C ASN A 131 -5.07 -17.65 10.58
N SER A 132 -5.56 -17.95 11.78
CA SER A 132 -6.48 -17.07 12.50
C SER A 132 -6.32 -17.09 14.01
N TRP A 133 -6.54 -15.95 14.64
CA TRP A 133 -6.58 -15.82 16.10
C TRP A 133 -7.85 -16.44 16.68
N VAL A 134 -7.70 -17.26 17.72
CA VAL A 134 -8.81 -17.92 18.44
C VAL A 134 -8.87 -17.43 19.88
N TYR A 135 -9.81 -16.52 20.14
CA TYR A 135 -10.05 -15.97 21.49
C TYR A 135 -10.83 -16.93 22.38
N PRO A 136 -10.83 -16.69 23.72
CA PRO A 136 -11.65 -17.45 24.65
C PRO A 136 -13.11 -17.47 24.21
N THR A 137 -13.75 -18.65 24.28
CA THR A 137 -15.10 -18.88 23.74
C THR A 137 -16.17 -17.94 24.28
N LYS A 138 -15.98 -17.37 25.48
CA LYS A 138 -16.87 -16.36 26.08
C LYS A 138 -16.88 -15.01 25.34
N ARG A 139 -15.96 -14.79 24.39
CA ARG A 139 -15.88 -13.60 23.54
C ARG A 139 -16.71 -13.73 22.27
N TYR A 140 -17.14 -14.94 21.92
CA TYR A 140 -17.96 -15.22 20.75
C TYR A 140 -19.37 -15.63 21.17
N ASP A 141 -20.36 -15.12 20.45
CA ASP A 141 -21.75 -15.59 20.48
C ASP A 141 -22.01 -16.71 19.45
N TYR A 142 -21.04 -16.97 18.57
CA TYR A 142 -21.03 -18.06 17.60
C TYR A 142 -19.86 -19.04 17.83
N ASN A 143 -19.90 -20.19 17.15
CA ASN A 143 -18.80 -21.16 17.15
C ASN A 143 -17.81 -20.81 16.04
N ARG A 144 -16.51 -20.76 16.35
CA ARG A 144 -15.47 -20.63 15.32
C ARG A 144 -15.41 -21.90 14.48
N VAL A 145 -15.64 -21.75 13.17
CA VAL A 145 -15.60 -22.83 12.18
C VAL A 145 -14.42 -22.64 11.25
N PHE A 146 -13.75 -23.74 10.92
CA PHE A 146 -12.70 -23.80 9.92
C PHE A 146 -13.03 -24.90 8.91
N PHE A 147 -12.72 -24.66 7.64
CA PHE A 147 -12.98 -25.60 6.56
C PHE A 147 -11.71 -26.27 6.06
N SER A 148 -11.87 -27.46 5.48
CA SER A 148 -10.77 -28.11 4.76
C SER A 148 -10.30 -27.24 3.59
N ASN A 149 -9.10 -27.48 3.10
CA ASN A 149 -8.51 -26.70 2.01
C ASN A 149 -9.13 -26.96 0.63
N LYS A 150 -10.16 -27.82 0.52
CA LYS A 150 -10.92 -27.99 -0.74
C LYS A 150 -11.57 -26.67 -1.18
N THR A 151 -11.73 -26.51 -2.48
CA THR A 151 -12.32 -25.32 -3.08
C THR A 151 -13.70 -25.64 -3.64
N TYR A 152 -14.68 -24.78 -3.39
CA TYR A 152 -16.04 -24.96 -3.89
C TYR A 152 -16.64 -23.63 -4.33
N LEU A 153 -17.23 -23.63 -5.51
CA LEU A 153 -18.26 -22.64 -5.84
C LEU A 153 -19.48 -22.84 -4.92
N PRO A 154 -20.34 -21.82 -4.75
CA PRO A 154 -21.51 -21.95 -3.90
C PRO A 154 -22.35 -23.19 -4.23
N HIS A 155 -22.63 -23.44 -5.52
CA HIS A 155 -23.44 -24.59 -5.96
C HIS A 155 -22.76 -25.96 -5.90
N ASP A 156 -21.42 -26.00 -5.77
CA ASP A 156 -20.64 -27.23 -5.61
C ASP A 156 -20.34 -27.56 -4.13
N THR A 157 -20.75 -26.67 -3.22
CA THR A 157 -20.54 -26.88 -1.79
C THR A 157 -21.34 -28.10 -1.33
N PRO A 158 -20.73 -29.06 -0.61
CA PRO A 158 -21.47 -30.20 -0.07
C PRO A 158 -22.67 -29.74 0.76
N ASP A 159 -23.83 -30.38 0.60
CA ASP A 159 -25.09 -29.97 1.25
C ASP A 159 -24.94 -29.78 2.77
N ALA A 160 -24.18 -30.67 3.39
CA ALA A 160 -23.85 -30.66 4.81
C ALA A 160 -23.10 -29.39 5.28
N LEU A 161 -22.38 -28.71 4.38
CA LEU A 161 -21.56 -27.53 4.69
C LEU A 161 -22.24 -26.21 4.33
N HIS A 162 -23.31 -26.19 3.54
CA HIS A 162 -23.97 -24.95 3.10
C HIS A 162 -24.33 -24.00 4.24
N LYS A 163 -24.90 -24.53 5.34
CA LYS A 163 -25.29 -23.70 6.49
C LYS A 163 -24.08 -23.11 7.21
N TYR A 164 -23.02 -23.90 7.38
CA TYR A 164 -21.78 -23.39 7.98
C TYR A 164 -21.12 -22.33 7.12
N ARG A 165 -21.12 -22.50 5.79
CA ARG A 165 -20.62 -21.50 4.82
C ARG A 165 -21.38 -20.19 4.94
N ALA A 166 -22.72 -20.24 4.95
CA ALA A 166 -23.56 -19.04 5.04
C ALA A 166 -23.45 -18.33 6.40
N GLU A 167 -23.38 -19.09 7.50
CA GLU A 167 -23.25 -18.53 8.85
C GLU A 167 -21.90 -17.86 9.08
N GLU A 168 -20.80 -18.45 8.59
CA GLU A 168 -19.49 -17.80 8.71
C GLU A 168 -19.47 -16.46 7.98
N LEU A 169 -20.04 -16.39 6.77
CA LEU A 169 -20.19 -15.11 6.05
C LEU A 169 -21.08 -14.12 6.80
N ALA A 170 -22.15 -14.58 7.46
CA ALA A 170 -22.98 -13.71 8.29
C ALA A 170 -22.19 -13.16 9.50
N ASN A 171 -21.39 -13.98 10.17
CA ASN A 171 -20.55 -13.56 11.28
C ASN A 171 -19.49 -12.53 10.84
N LEU A 172 -18.90 -12.72 9.65
CA LEU A 172 -17.92 -11.80 9.08
C LEU A 172 -18.53 -10.47 8.65
N ARG A 173 -19.80 -10.42 8.26
CA ARG A 173 -20.52 -9.17 7.97
C ARG A 173 -20.90 -8.38 9.21
N GLY A 174 -21.18 -9.08 10.32
CA GLY A 174 -21.73 -8.48 11.53
C GLY A 174 -23.15 -7.93 11.33
N ASP A 175 -23.60 -7.12 12.29
CA ASP A 175 -24.93 -6.50 12.31
C ASP A 175 -24.92 -5.01 11.88
N GLY A 176 -23.74 -4.42 11.68
CA GLY A 176 -23.55 -3.00 11.35
C GLY A 176 -23.66 -2.05 12.55
N GLU A 177 -23.82 -2.58 13.76
CA GLU A 177 -24.08 -1.80 14.97
C GLU A 177 -22.91 -1.86 15.96
N GLY A 178 -22.91 -0.95 16.94
CA GLY A 178 -21.97 -0.95 18.06
C GLY A 178 -20.49 -0.70 17.70
N MET A 179 -19.68 -0.56 18.75
CA MET A 179 -18.22 -0.41 18.66
C MET A 179 -17.55 -1.78 18.59
N LEU A 180 -16.77 -1.99 17.53
CA LEU A 180 -16.03 -3.23 17.32
C LEU A 180 -14.87 -3.36 18.31
N LYS A 181 -14.62 -4.59 18.75
CA LYS A 181 -13.67 -5.00 19.78
C LYS A 181 -12.51 -5.76 19.18
N GLU A 182 -11.42 -5.86 19.92
CA GLU A 182 -10.16 -6.47 19.44
C GLU A 182 -10.33 -7.91 18.91
N TRP A 183 -11.24 -8.70 19.49
CA TRP A 183 -11.48 -10.09 19.09
C TRP A 183 -12.49 -10.24 17.94
N ASP A 184 -13.12 -9.14 17.50
CA ASP A 184 -14.13 -9.18 16.44
C ASP A 184 -13.48 -9.39 15.07
N ARG A 185 -14.20 -10.11 14.22
CA ARG A 185 -13.80 -10.44 12.83
C ARG A 185 -14.76 -9.80 11.82
N VAL A 186 -15.34 -8.67 12.18
CA VAL A 186 -16.40 -8.01 11.41
C VAL A 186 -15.77 -7.07 10.38
N TYR A 187 -16.04 -7.35 9.12
CA TYR A 187 -15.69 -6.53 7.97
C TYR A 187 -16.91 -5.70 7.59
N ASP A 188 -16.80 -4.38 7.66
CA ASP A 188 -17.87 -3.48 7.26
C ASP A 188 -17.28 -2.12 6.83
N TYR A 189 -18.09 -1.29 6.19
CA TYR A 189 -17.67 -0.04 5.57
C TYR A 189 -17.97 1.18 6.43
N ALA A 190 -17.12 2.20 6.30
CA ALA A 190 -17.44 3.54 6.75
C ALA A 190 -16.72 4.60 5.91
N TYR A 191 -17.18 5.85 6.00
CA TYR A 191 -16.53 7.00 5.37
C TYR A 191 -15.24 7.37 6.10
N TYR A 192 -14.36 8.13 5.45
CA TYR A 192 -13.22 8.76 6.13
C TYR A 192 -13.70 9.97 6.93
N ASN A 193 -14.35 9.69 8.05
CA ASN A 193 -14.84 10.66 9.03
C ASN A 193 -14.07 10.57 10.36
N ASP A 194 -12.95 9.85 10.41
CA ASP A 194 -12.11 9.63 11.59
C ASP A 194 -10.76 10.38 11.54
N LEU A 195 -10.59 11.26 10.55
CA LEU A 195 -9.34 12.02 10.34
C LEU A 195 -9.30 13.33 11.15
N GLY A 196 -10.44 13.98 11.38
CA GLY A 196 -10.55 15.26 12.09
C GLY A 196 -10.71 15.13 13.61
N SER A 197 -10.32 16.19 14.32
CA SER A 197 -10.57 16.39 15.76
C SER A 197 -11.25 17.74 16.02
N PRO A 198 -12.51 17.96 15.58
CA PRO A 198 -13.20 19.25 15.71
C PRO A 198 -13.36 19.73 17.16
N GLU A 199 -13.28 18.85 18.15
CA GLU A 199 -13.27 19.17 19.58
C GLU A 199 -12.04 19.96 20.03
N LYS A 200 -10.92 19.88 19.29
CA LYS A 200 -9.71 20.68 19.53
C LYS A 200 -9.81 22.08 18.93
N GLY A 201 -10.70 22.26 17.95
CA GLY A 201 -11.00 23.54 17.32
C GLY A 201 -11.14 23.45 15.79
N PRO A 202 -11.48 24.57 15.12
CA PRO A 202 -11.72 24.59 13.68
C PRO A 202 -10.50 24.19 12.82
N GLU A 203 -9.28 24.42 13.32
CA GLU A 203 -8.05 24.05 12.60
C GLU A 203 -7.81 22.53 12.53
N ASP A 204 -8.42 21.76 13.44
CA ASP A 204 -8.34 20.30 13.50
C ASP A 204 -9.59 19.62 12.88
N ALA A 205 -10.60 20.39 12.48
CA ALA A 205 -11.76 19.86 11.77
C ALA A 205 -11.38 19.48 10.32
N ARG A 206 -11.90 18.35 9.82
CA ARG A 206 -11.70 17.90 8.43
C ARG A 206 -13.04 17.50 7.83
N PRO A 207 -13.24 17.69 6.51
CA PRO A 207 -14.44 17.22 5.84
C PRO A 207 -14.51 15.69 5.88
N VAL A 208 -15.73 15.16 5.95
CA VAL A 208 -15.97 13.73 5.74
C VAL A 208 -15.72 13.41 4.27
N LEU A 209 -14.85 12.44 3.99
CA LEU A 209 -14.62 11.96 2.63
C LEU A 209 -15.38 10.64 2.40
N GLY A 210 -16.20 10.64 1.35
CA GLY A 210 -17.13 9.56 1.03
C GLY A 210 -18.59 9.93 1.31
N GLY A 211 -19.51 9.47 0.47
CA GLY A 211 -20.95 9.66 0.64
C GLY A 211 -21.49 11.01 0.16
N SER A 212 -20.68 11.82 -0.52
CA SER A 212 -21.10 13.10 -1.11
C SER A 212 -20.53 13.31 -2.51
N LYS A 213 -21.19 14.14 -3.32
CA LYS A 213 -20.68 14.56 -4.64
C LYS A 213 -19.49 15.51 -4.55
N GLU A 214 -19.42 16.28 -3.46
CA GLU A 214 -18.34 17.25 -3.25
C GLU A 214 -17.03 16.51 -2.93
N TYR A 215 -17.09 15.55 -1.99
CA TYR A 215 -15.98 14.74 -1.54
C TYR A 215 -16.25 13.22 -1.72
N PRO A 216 -16.31 12.71 -2.96
CA PRO A 216 -16.45 11.26 -3.19
C PRO A 216 -15.15 10.56 -2.79
N TYR A 217 -15.24 9.35 -2.24
CA TYR A 217 -14.05 8.61 -1.82
C TYR A 217 -14.31 7.10 -1.68
N PRO A 218 -13.29 6.23 -1.83
CA PRO A 218 -13.39 4.84 -1.40
C PRO A 218 -13.81 4.73 0.08
N ARG A 219 -14.50 3.64 0.43
CA ARG A 219 -14.81 3.33 1.83
C ARG A 219 -13.60 2.70 2.53
N ARG A 220 -13.55 2.88 3.86
CA ARG A 220 -12.58 2.23 4.75
C ARG A 220 -13.25 1.20 5.66
N GLY A 221 -12.46 0.44 6.42
CA GLY A 221 -12.96 -0.46 7.46
C GLY A 221 -13.67 0.27 8.60
N ARG A 222 -14.91 -0.13 8.90
CA ARG A 222 -15.71 0.37 10.03
C ARG A 222 -15.02 0.06 11.35
N THR A 223 -15.06 1.02 12.26
CA THR A 223 -14.51 0.89 13.63
C THR A 223 -15.58 1.05 14.70
N GLY A 224 -16.64 1.81 14.40
CA GLY A 224 -17.81 1.94 15.26
C GLY A 224 -17.58 2.70 16.56
N ARG A 225 -16.51 3.51 16.67
CA ARG A 225 -16.33 4.39 17.84
C ARG A 225 -17.43 5.43 17.88
N GLU A 226 -17.68 5.95 19.06
CA GLU A 226 -18.72 6.96 19.29
C GLU A 226 -18.51 8.18 18.40
N PRO A 227 -19.59 8.87 17.98
CA PRO A 227 -19.48 10.16 17.33
C PRO A 227 -18.69 11.17 18.17
N ASN A 228 -18.05 12.11 17.48
CA ASN A 228 -17.34 13.20 18.11
C ASN A 228 -18.33 14.13 18.83
N LYS A 229 -17.91 14.69 19.98
CA LYS A 229 -18.76 15.56 20.79
C LYS A 229 -19.08 16.89 20.12
N ALA A 230 -18.19 17.40 19.28
CA ALA A 230 -18.34 18.69 18.60
C ALA A 230 -19.04 18.57 17.24
N ASP A 231 -18.91 17.42 16.56
CA ASP A 231 -19.55 17.14 15.27
C ASP A 231 -20.00 15.66 15.20
N PRO A 232 -21.32 15.37 15.19
CA PRO A 232 -21.82 14.01 15.18
C PRO A 232 -21.54 13.26 13.86
N ASN A 233 -21.11 13.95 12.79
CA ASN A 233 -20.72 13.29 11.54
C ASN A 233 -19.26 12.79 11.56
N THR A 234 -18.45 13.29 12.49
CA THR A 234 -17.06 12.88 12.71
C THR A 234 -17.01 11.76 13.74
N GLU A 235 -16.24 10.70 13.50
CA GLU A 235 -15.99 9.65 14.48
C GLU A 235 -14.97 10.11 15.51
N SER A 236 -15.17 9.81 16.79
CA SER A 236 -14.21 10.14 17.84
C SER A 236 -12.84 9.47 17.60
N ARG A 237 -11.77 10.17 17.97
CA ARG A 237 -10.40 9.69 17.77
C ARG A 237 -9.84 9.02 19.02
N LEU A 238 -8.94 8.06 18.80
CA LEU A 238 -8.12 7.49 19.87
C LEU A 238 -7.03 8.49 20.26
N PRO A 239 -6.50 8.43 21.51
CA PRO A 239 -5.27 9.14 21.84
C PRO A 239 -4.18 8.82 20.82
N LEU A 240 -3.42 9.82 20.36
CA LEU A 240 -2.44 9.65 19.26
C LEU A 240 -1.37 8.58 19.55
N ILE A 241 -1.04 8.36 20.82
CA ILE A 241 -0.11 7.32 21.27
C ILE A 241 -0.71 5.90 21.25
N SER A 242 -2.02 5.76 21.03
CA SER A 242 -2.71 4.48 20.94
C SER A 242 -2.79 4.05 19.48
N LEU A 243 -2.04 2.99 19.15
CA LEU A 243 -2.07 2.35 17.83
C LEU A 243 -3.13 1.23 17.74
N ASN A 244 -3.99 1.12 18.77
CA ASN A 244 -5.03 0.10 18.86
C ASN A 244 -6.32 0.50 18.12
N ILE A 245 -6.19 1.06 16.92
CA ILE A 245 -7.33 1.22 16.03
C ILE A 245 -7.87 -0.15 15.63
N TYR A 246 -9.20 -0.27 15.52
CA TYR A 246 -9.81 -1.54 15.15
C TYR A 246 -9.54 -1.86 13.68
N VAL A 247 -9.14 -3.11 13.47
CA VAL A 247 -9.28 -3.86 12.22
C VAL A 247 -9.73 -5.26 12.60
N PRO A 248 -10.39 -6.02 11.71
CA PRO A 248 -10.68 -7.44 11.94
C PRO A 248 -9.44 -8.16 12.44
N LYS A 249 -9.58 -8.97 13.49
CA LYS A 249 -8.41 -9.46 14.23
C LYS A 249 -7.35 -10.16 13.36
N ASP A 250 -7.80 -10.89 12.34
CA ASP A 250 -6.94 -11.65 11.44
C ASP A 250 -6.20 -10.75 10.41
N GLU A 251 -6.58 -9.47 10.29
CA GLU A 251 -5.91 -8.47 9.44
C GLU A 251 -4.79 -7.72 10.19
N ARG A 252 -4.70 -7.86 11.52
CA ARG A 252 -3.61 -7.22 12.28
C ARG A 252 -2.27 -7.84 11.87
N PHE A 253 -1.26 -6.99 11.73
CA PHE A 253 0.11 -7.43 11.48
C PHE A 253 0.52 -8.56 12.42
N GLY A 254 1.32 -9.48 11.88
CA GLY A 254 2.06 -10.42 12.68
C GLY A 254 2.98 -9.72 13.70
N HIS A 255 3.40 -10.46 14.72
CA HIS A 255 4.23 -9.92 15.79
C HIS A 255 5.56 -9.35 15.30
N ILE A 256 6.17 -10.00 14.30
CA ILE A 256 7.46 -9.58 13.72
C ILE A 256 7.29 -8.24 13.03
N LYS A 257 6.41 -8.16 12.02
CA LYS A 257 6.13 -6.92 11.29
C LYS A 257 5.70 -5.76 12.20
N MET A 258 4.85 -6.02 13.21
CA MET A 258 4.46 -4.97 14.18
C MET A 258 5.64 -4.54 15.05
N SER A 259 6.49 -5.47 15.52
CA SER A 259 7.68 -5.16 16.30
C SER A 259 8.67 -4.32 15.50
N ASP A 260 8.94 -4.72 14.25
CA ASP A 260 9.82 -3.97 13.34
C ASP A 260 9.24 -2.57 13.06
N PHE A 261 7.94 -2.45 12.79
CA PHE A 261 7.27 -1.15 12.61
C PHE A 261 7.41 -0.23 13.83
N LEU A 262 7.17 -0.76 15.05
CA LEU A 262 7.32 0.01 16.30
C LEU A 262 8.76 0.41 16.58
N ALA A 263 9.71 -0.50 16.33
CA ALA A 263 11.14 -0.27 16.49
C ALA A 263 11.60 0.88 15.60
N TYR A 264 11.22 0.87 14.32
CA TYR A 264 11.59 1.93 13.40
C TYR A 264 10.83 3.24 13.67
N ALA A 265 9.55 3.19 14.05
CA ALA A 265 8.84 4.40 14.49
C ALA A 265 9.52 5.08 15.69
N LEU A 266 10.07 4.30 16.62
CA LEU A 266 10.86 4.84 17.73
C LEU A 266 12.21 5.39 17.27
N LYS A 267 12.92 4.67 16.38
CA LYS A 267 14.16 5.16 15.75
C LYS A 267 13.93 6.54 15.11
N SER A 268 12.88 6.68 14.33
CA SER A 268 12.45 7.92 13.68
C SER A 268 12.19 9.05 14.68
N LEU A 269 11.48 8.78 15.77
CA LEU A 269 11.25 9.79 16.82
C LEU A 269 12.57 10.31 17.40
N VAL A 270 13.56 9.43 17.61
CA VAL A 270 14.88 9.82 18.10
C VAL A 270 15.64 10.65 17.07
N GLN A 271 15.62 10.26 15.80
CA GLN A 271 16.26 10.98 14.70
C GLN A 271 15.67 12.39 14.50
N VAL A 272 14.39 12.59 14.80
CA VAL A 272 13.73 13.90 14.74
C VAL A 272 14.00 14.75 15.98
N LEU A 273 13.92 14.18 17.19
CA LEU A 273 14.00 14.95 18.44
C LEU A 273 15.43 15.37 18.83
N VAL A 274 16.47 14.57 18.53
CA VAL A 274 17.85 14.91 18.90
C VAL A 274 18.34 16.18 18.19
N PRO A 275 18.20 16.31 16.86
CA PRO A 275 18.65 17.50 16.15
C PRO A 275 17.85 18.73 16.60
N GLU A 276 16.52 18.64 16.70
CA GLU A 276 15.65 19.75 17.14
C GLU A 276 16.08 20.35 18.49
N LEU A 277 16.52 19.53 19.44
CA LEU A 277 17.01 20.01 20.73
C LEU A 277 18.41 20.64 20.69
N LYS A 278 19.26 20.26 19.73
CA LYS A 278 20.55 20.93 19.49
C LYS A 278 20.35 22.28 18.81
N PHE A 279 19.40 22.37 17.87
CA PHE A 279 19.17 23.54 17.02
C PHE A 279 18.32 24.65 17.66
N ARG A 280 17.66 24.42 18.81
CA ARG A 280 17.09 25.51 19.64
C ARG A 280 18.11 26.56 20.10
N PHE A 281 19.41 26.31 19.90
CA PHE A 281 20.50 27.20 20.25
C PHE A 281 21.33 27.66 19.02
N ASP A 282 20.84 27.42 17.80
CA ASP A 282 21.49 27.82 16.54
C ASP A 282 21.07 29.24 16.07
N GLU A 283 21.87 29.85 15.20
CA GLU A 283 21.62 31.18 14.61
C GLU A 283 20.47 31.15 13.57
N THR A 284 20.20 30.00 12.94
CA THR A 284 19.15 29.77 11.93
C THR A 284 18.24 28.59 12.31
N PRO A 285 17.38 28.72 13.35
CA PRO A 285 16.56 27.60 13.82
C PRO A 285 15.70 26.97 12.71
N ASN A 286 15.77 25.65 12.58
CA ASN A 286 15.00 24.83 11.63
C ASN A 286 15.37 25.00 10.13
N GLU A 287 16.57 25.44 9.82
CA GLU A 287 17.11 25.49 8.45
C GLU A 287 18.34 24.58 8.29
N PHE A 288 18.66 24.22 7.05
CA PHE A 288 20.00 23.78 6.69
C PHE A 288 20.74 24.98 6.10
N ASP A 289 21.96 25.24 6.54
CA ASP A 289 22.78 26.34 6.05
C ASP A 289 23.61 25.96 4.81
N SER A 290 23.81 24.67 4.56
CA SER A 290 24.52 24.16 3.39
C SER A 290 24.11 22.72 3.01
N PHE A 291 24.40 22.31 1.78
CA PHE A 291 24.20 20.92 1.36
C PHE A 291 25.08 19.93 2.15
N GLU A 292 26.21 20.39 2.67
CA GLU A 292 27.06 19.58 3.54
C GLU A 292 26.33 19.17 4.83
N GLU A 293 25.53 20.06 5.43
CA GLU A 293 24.72 19.71 6.60
C GLU A 293 23.63 18.68 6.28
N VAL A 294 23.06 18.74 5.07
CA VAL A 294 22.12 17.72 4.60
C VAL A 294 22.83 16.37 4.44
N LEU A 295 24.03 16.36 3.85
CA LEU A 295 24.84 15.15 3.66
C LEU A 295 25.29 14.54 5.01
N GLN A 296 25.55 15.37 6.02
CA GLN A 296 25.93 14.91 7.36
C GLN A 296 24.86 14.05 8.05
N LEU A 297 23.59 14.12 7.63
CA LEU A 297 22.54 13.21 8.08
C LEU A 297 22.89 11.73 7.81
N TYR A 298 23.63 11.47 6.71
CA TYR A 298 24.00 10.15 6.22
C TYR A 298 25.49 9.83 6.37
N GLU A 299 26.31 10.75 6.89
CA GLU A 299 27.77 10.52 7.05
C GLU A 299 28.24 10.63 8.51
N GLY A 300 27.68 11.56 9.29
CA GLY A 300 28.21 11.93 10.61
C GLY A 300 27.60 11.16 11.80
N GLY A 301 26.40 10.58 11.62
CA GLY A 301 25.62 9.93 12.67
C GLY A 301 25.12 10.91 13.77
N ILE A 302 23.97 10.62 14.36
CA ILE A 302 23.37 11.50 15.38
C ILE A 302 23.89 11.11 16.78
N LYS A 303 24.78 11.91 17.38
CA LYS A 303 25.18 11.71 18.79
C LYS A 303 24.04 12.07 19.75
N LEU A 304 23.52 11.08 20.48
CA LEU A 304 22.47 11.20 21.52
C LEU A 304 22.98 11.95 22.77
N PRO A 305 22.34 13.07 23.19
CA PRO A 305 22.56 13.65 24.51
C PRO A 305 21.94 12.77 25.61
N GLY A 306 22.66 12.48 26.69
CA GLY A 306 22.17 11.62 27.79
C GLY A 306 20.87 12.08 28.47
N ARG A 307 20.53 13.38 28.37
CA ARG A 307 19.29 13.98 28.91
C ARG A 307 18.05 13.71 28.05
N LEU A 308 18.22 13.31 26.79
CA LEU A 308 17.12 12.96 25.90
C LEU A 308 16.65 11.51 26.10
N LEU A 309 17.59 10.59 26.32
CA LEU A 309 17.31 9.19 26.66
C LEU A 309 16.39 9.07 27.89
N SER A 310 16.56 9.93 28.90
CA SER A 310 15.67 9.95 30.07
C SER A 310 14.27 10.46 29.73
N LYS A 311 14.13 11.50 28.90
CA LYS A 311 12.81 12.01 28.48
C LYS A 311 12.06 11.06 27.57
N LEU A 312 12.76 10.38 26.66
CA LEU A 312 12.20 9.34 25.80
C LEU A 312 11.65 8.18 26.65
N LYS A 313 12.36 7.76 27.70
CA LYS A 313 11.86 6.76 28.65
C LYS A 313 10.55 7.17 29.34
N ASP A 314 10.36 8.45 29.62
CA ASP A 314 9.18 8.95 30.32
C ASP A 314 7.96 9.17 29.40
N GLN A 315 8.16 9.32 28.08
CA GLN A 315 7.11 9.70 27.11
C GLN A 315 6.77 8.63 26.08
N THR A 316 7.55 7.55 26.00
CA THR A 316 7.38 6.48 25.02
C THR A 316 6.62 5.31 25.64
N PRO A 317 5.67 4.66 24.94
CA PRO A 317 5.07 3.42 25.39
C PRO A 317 6.10 2.32 25.69
N LEU A 318 5.82 1.46 26.68
CA LEU A 318 6.76 0.43 27.14
C LEU A 318 7.11 -0.56 26.03
N GLU A 319 6.15 -0.83 25.14
CA GLU A 319 6.24 -1.71 23.98
C GLU A 319 7.28 -1.20 22.98
N MET A 320 7.25 0.09 22.65
CA MET A 320 8.26 0.72 21.78
C MET A 320 9.63 0.77 22.47
N LEU A 321 9.67 1.09 23.77
CA LEU A 321 10.92 1.18 24.55
C LEU A 321 11.74 -0.12 24.61
N LYS A 322 11.08 -1.28 24.56
CA LYS A 322 11.74 -2.60 24.57
C LYS A 322 12.55 -2.83 23.29
N GLU A 323 12.14 -2.25 22.17
CA GLU A 323 12.81 -2.40 20.87
C GLU A 323 14.15 -1.66 20.81
N LEU A 324 14.39 -0.63 21.66
CA LEU A 324 15.69 0.05 21.80
C LEU A 324 16.84 -0.85 22.26
N ILE A 325 16.52 -2.04 22.79
CA ILE A 325 17.48 -2.98 23.39
C ILE A 325 17.87 -4.07 22.37
N ARG A 326 17.23 -4.12 21.19
CA ARG A 326 17.65 -5.04 20.11
C ARG A 326 19.00 -4.58 19.56
N THR A 327 19.90 -5.55 19.45
CA THR A 327 21.25 -5.38 18.91
C THR A 327 21.28 -6.07 17.56
N ASP A 328 20.62 -5.47 16.57
CA ASP A 328 20.61 -5.90 15.16
C ASP A 328 21.88 -5.47 14.39
N GLY A 329 22.83 -4.80 15.06
CA GLY A 329 24.16 -4.53 14.52
C GLY A 329 24.24 -3.29 13.62
N GLU A 330 23.12 -2.64 13.30
CA GLU A 330 23.15 -1.30 12.73
C GLU A 330 23.40 -0.25 13.82
N HIS A 331 24.18 0.79 13.51
CA HIS A 331 24.28 1.95 14.40
C HIS A 331 22.92 2.66 14.40
N PHE A 332 22.09 2.39 15.41
CA PHE A 332 20.68 2.83 15.61
C PHE A 332 20.36 4.33 15.36
N LEU A 333 21.36 5.18 15.11
CA LEU A 333 21.25 6.65 14.99
C LEU A 333 21.78 7.21 13.66
N HIS A 334 21.83 6.39 12.62
CA HIS A 334 22.32 6.79 11.29
C HIS A 334 21.25 6.53 10.22
N PHE A 335 21.00 7.52 9.36
CA PHE A 335 20.23 7.32 8.14
C PHE A 335 21.10 6.59 7.11
N PRO A 336 20.64 5.49 6.50
CA PRO A 336 21.33 4.90 5.36
C PRO A 336 21.56 5.90 4.23
N VAL A 337 22.68 5.84 3.51
CA VAL A 337 22.90 6.72 2.35
C VAL A 337 21.86 6.37 1.26
N PRO A 338 21.01 7.31 0.82
CA PRO A 338 20.05 7.08 -0.27
C PRO A 338 20.77 6.74 -1.57
N ASP A 339 20.22 5.81 -2.35
CA ASP A 339 20.88 5.31 -3.57
C ASP A 339 21.15 6.42 -4.59
N VAL A 340 20.25 7.40 -4.71
CA VAL A 340 20.39 8.54 -5.65
C VAL A 340 21.62 9.42 -5.42
N ILE A 341 22.24 9.37 -4.23
CA ILE A 341 23.48 10.12 -3.92
C ILE A 341 24.66 9.19 -3.57
N LYS A 342 24.48 7.88 -3.71
CA LYS A 342 25.46 6.87 -3.24
C LYS A 342 26.71 6.82 -4.10
N VAL A 343 26.57 7.01 -5.41
CA VAL A 343 27.68 7.03 -6.36
C VAL A 343 28.12 8.46 -6.66
N ASP A 344 27.17 9.33 -7.04
CA ASP A 344 27.41 10.74 -7.33
C ASP A 344 26.46 11.62 -6.52
N LYS A 345 27.02 12.45 -5.62
CA LYS A 345 26.26 13.33 -4.71
C LYS A 345 25.62 14.54 -5.41
N THR A 346 25.88 14.73 -6.69
CA THR A 346 25.47 15.92 -7.47
C THR A 346 24.64 15.58 -8.71
N ALA A 347 24.69 14.33 -9.19
CA ALA A 347 23.99 13.89 -10.40
C ALA A 347 22.47 14.14 -10.37
N TRP A 348 21.84 14.13 -9.18
CA TRP A 348 20.42 14.50 -8.99
C TRP A 348 20.07 15.91 -9.51
N ARG A 349 21.05 16.83 -9.59
CA ARG A 349 20.84 18.21 -10.10
C ARG A 349 20.78 18.27 -11.62
N THR A 350 21.13 17.21 -12.33
CA THR A 350 21.17 17.19 -13.80
C THR A 350 19.76 17.27 -14.41
N ASP A 351 19.67 17.72 -15.65
CA ASP A 351 18.40 17.71 -16.39
C ASP A 351 18.06 16.29 -16.84
N GLU A 352 19.09 15.48 -17.10
CA GLU A 352 19.00 14.05 -17.41
C GLU A 352 18.32 13.28 -16.28
N GLU A 353 18.78 13.40 -15.04
CA GLU A 353 18.15 12.67 -13.92
C GLU A 353 16.73 13.15 -13.65
N PHE A 354 16.52 14.47 -13.67
CA PHE A 354 15.18 15.05 -13.50
C PHE A 354 14.18 14.51 -14.53
N GLY A 355 14.58 14.36 -15.80
CA GLY A 355 13.76 13.73 -16.84
C GLY A 355 13.62 12.22 -16.67
N ARG A 356 14.71 11.52 -16.30
CA ARG A 356 14.75 10.06 -16.16
C ARG A 356 13.86 9.56 -15.04
N GLU A 357 13.81 10.25 -13.89
CA GLU A 357 12.97 9.84 -12.77
C GLU A 357 11.47 9.79 -13.13
N MET A 358 11.03 10.50 -14.16
CA MET A 358 9.65 10.40 -14.67
C MET A 358 9.35 9.05 -15.35
N LEU A 359 10.38 8.28 -15.70
CA LEU A 359 10.30 6.95 -16.30
C LEU A 359 10.73 5.82 -15.35
N ALA A 360 11.60 6.14 -14.39
CA ALA A 360 12.36 5.15 -13.62
C ALA A 360 12.58 5.53 -12.14
N GLY A 361 12.04 6.65 -11.69
CA GLY A 361 12.11 7.11 -10.31
C GLY A 361 10.99 6.55 -9.44
N VAL A 362 10.68 7.27 -8.35
CA VAL A 362 9.63 6.87 -7.39
C VAL A 362 8.20 7.07 -7.90
N ASN A 363 7.99 7.96 -8.88
CA ASN A 363 6.66 8.25 -9.46
C ASN A 363 6.63 8.10 -10.98
N PRO A 364 6.95 6.91 -11.53
CA PRO A 364 7.17 6.72 -12.96
C PRO A 364 5.86 6.54 -13.73
N VAL A 365 4.71 7.00 -13.22
CA VAL A 365 3.37 6.60 -13.70
C VAL A 365 2.54 7.76 -14.28
N ILE A 366 3.07 8.99 -14.27
CA ILE A 366 2.26 10.19 -14.59
C ILE A 366 2.55 10.77 -15.97
N ILE A 367 3.80 10.67 -16.46
CA ILE A 367 4.20 11.29 -17.73
C ILE A 367 3.29 10.85 -18.89
N ARG A 368 2.91 11.81 -19.73
CA ARG A 368 2.03 11.59 -20.89
C ARG A 368 2.63 12.18 -22.16
N ARG A 369 2.28 11.62 -23.32
CA ARG A 369 2.64 12.20 -24.61
C ARG A 369 1.87 13.50 -24.83
N LEU A 370 2.57 14.55 -25.23
CA LEU A 370 1.96 15.81 -25.59
C LEU A 370 1.45 15.76 -27.03
N GLN A 371 0.13 15.83 -27.20
CA GLN A 371 -0.52 15.66 -28.50
C GLN A 371 -0.88 16.99 -29.17
N GLU A 372 -0.99 18.06 -28.39
CA GLU A 372 -1.28 19.40 -28.88
C GLU A 372 -0.43 20.45 -28.16
N PHE A 373 -0.17 21.57 -28.84
CA PHE A 373 0.66 22.65 -28.32
C PHE A 373 0.03 24.02 -28.61
N PRO A 374 -0.01 24.97 -27.65
CA PRO A 374 0.43 24.80 -26.25
C PRO A 374 -0.46 23.81 -25.48
N PRO A 375 0.03 23.22 -24.36
CA PRO A 375 -0.79 22.35 -23.51
C PRO A 375 -2.09 23.03 -23.07
N LYS A 376 -3.21 22.30 -23.13
CA LYS A 376 -4.53 22.79 -22.67
C LYS A 376 -4.90 22.23 -21.31
N SER A 377 -5.73 22.98 -20.59
CA SER A 377 -6.35 22.55 -19.33
C SER A 377 -7.73 21.95 -19.59
N GLY A 378 -8.08 20.92 -18.81
CA GLY A 378 -9.42 20.35 -18.74
C GLY A 378 -10.29 20.96 -17.63
N LEU A 379 -9.80 21.95 -16.89
CA LEU A 379 -10.61 22.67 -15.89
C LEU A 379 -11.73 23.46 -16.56
N ASP A 380 -12.88 23.52 -15.89
CA ASP A 380 -14.04 24.26 -16.36
C ASP A 380 -13.71 25.77 -16.53
N PRO A 381 -13.75 26.32 -17.76
CA PRO A 381 -13.45 27.72 -18.00
C PRO A 381 -14.43 28.69 -17.36
N GLU A 382 -15.66 28.28 -17.05
CA GLU A 382 -16.62 29.15 -16.33
C GLU A 382 -16.22 29.34 -14.87
N THR A 383 -15.73 28.26 -14.23
CA THR A 383 -15.28 28.27 -12.84
C THR A 383 -13.87 28.83 -12.68
N TYR A 384 -12.94 28.48 -13.57
CA TYR A 384 -11.51 28.76 -13.43
C TYR A 384 -10.94 29.71 -14.49
N GLY A 385 -11.74 30.24 -15.42
CA GLY A 385 -11.24 31.11 -16.49
C GLY A 385 -10.29 30.39 -17.46
N ASN A 386 -9.45 31.15 -18.17
CA ASN A 386 -8.47 30.56 -19.10
C ASN A 386 -7.30 29.94 -18.33
N GLN A 387 -7.18 28.62 -18.44
CA GLN A 387 -6.16 27.80 -17.76
C GLN A 387 -5.17 27.15 -18.76
N ASN A 388 -5.24 27.54 -20.04
CA ASN A 388 -4.31 27.03 -21.06
C ASN A 388 -2.89 27.54 -20.82
N SER A 389 -1.92 26.71 -21.16
CA SER A 389 -0.50 26.98 -20.94
C SER A 389 -0.01 28.21 -21.69
N THR A 390 0.90 28.97 -21.09
CA THR A 390 1.59 30.11 -21.70
C THR A 390 2.94 29.74 -22.34
N ILE A 391 3.31 28.46 -22.36
CA ILE A 391 4.55 27.99 -23.03
C ILE A 391 4.42 28.22 -24.53
N THR A 392 5.35 28.98 -25.11
CA THR A 392 5.40 29.28 -26.55
C THR A 392 6.41 28.40 -27.28
N ARG A 393 6.40 28.44 -28.62
CA ARG A 393 7.35 27.70 -29.46
C ARG A 393 8.79 28.17 -29.21
N GLU A 394 8.99 29.47 -29.05
CA GLU A 394 10.30 30.08 -28.80
C GLU A 394 10.94 29.57 -27.50
N HIS A 395 10.13 29.21 -26.49
CA HIS A 395 10.65 28.61 -25.25
C HIS A 395 11.27 27.24 -25.48
N VAL A 396 10.66 26.41 -26.36
CA VAL A 396 10.99 24.98 -26.48
C VAL A 396 11.87 24.65 -27.70
N GLU A 397 11.61 25.24 -28.87
CA GLU A 397 12.24 24.81 -30.14
C GLU A 397 13.77 25.01 -30.15
N LYS A 398 14.29 25.99 -29.39
CA LYS A 398 15.74 26.23 -29.25
C LYS A 398 16.51 25.02 -28.69
N ASN A 399 15.84 24.12 -27.97
CA ASN A 399 16.44 23.00 -27.24
C ASN A 399 15.97 21.62 -27.72
N MET A 400 15.28 21.54 -28.87
CA MET A 400 14.69 20.31 -29.45
C MET A 400 15.52 19.71 -30.58
N ASP A 401 16.85 19.86 -30.54
CA ASP A 401 17.79 19.24 -31.50
C ASP A 401 17.43 19.49 -32.98
N GLY A 402 16.92 20.69 -33.28
CA GLY A 402 16.52 21.11 -34.64
C GLY A 402 15.11 20.73 -35.08
N TYR A 403 14.31 20.10 -34.22
CA TYR A 403 12.89 19.83 -34.48
C TYR A 403 12.04 21.09 -34.24
N SER A 404 11.00 21.28 -35.07
CA SER A 404 9.88 22.15 -34.72
C SER A 404 8.90 21.40 -33.81
N VAL A 405 8.04 22.13 -33.11
CA VAL A 405 6.99 21.53 -32.26
C VAL A 405 6.13 20.55 -33.04
N GLU A 406 5.68 20.92 -34.24
CA GLU A 406 4.79 20.08 -35.05
C GLU A 406 5.47 18.77 -35.44
N LYS A 407 6.73 18.82 -35.91
CA LYS A 407 7.49 17.62 -36.25
C LYS A 407 7.74 16.73 -35.05
N ALA A 408 7.98 17.31 -33.87
CA ALA A 408 8.21 16.54 -32.66
C ALA A 408 6.92 15.86 -32.18
N ILE A 409 5.75 16.50 -32.28
CA ILE A 409 4.45 15.86 -32.01
C ILE A 409 4.20 14.72 -33.00
N GLU A 410 4.35 14.97 -34.31
CA GLU A 410 4.15 13.97 -35.38
C GLU A 410 5.06 12.75 -35.21
N SER A 411 6.26 12.96 -34.67
CA SER A 411 7.23 11.89 -34.40
C SER A 411 7.17 11.30 -32.99
N ASN A 412 6.15 11.65 -32.18
CA ASN A 412 5.96 11.16 -30.81
C ASN A 412 7.11 11.50 -29.85
N ARG A 413 7.73 12.67 -30.03
CA ARG A 413 8.91 13.12 -29.27
C ARG A 413 8.62 14.19 -28.22
N LEU A 414 7.40 14.70 -28.11
CA LEU A 414 7.03 15.62 -27.02
C LEU A 414 6.20 14.93 -25.95
N TYR A 415 6.59 15.17 -24.70
CA TYR A 415 5.97 14.63 -23.50
C TYR A 415 5.74 15.75 -22.49
N ILE A 416 4.88 15.50 -21.52
CA ILE A 416 4.56 16.44 -20.46
C ILE A 416 4.33 15.72 -19.12
N LEU A 417 4.88 16.29 -18.05
CA LEU A 417 4.45 16.03 -16.69
C LEU A 417 3.54 17.19 -16.28
N ASP A 418 2.25 16.92 -16.10
CA ASP A 418 1.23 17.96 -15.91
C ASP A 418 0.48 17.75 -14.59
N HIS A 419 0.84 18.56 -13.60
CA HIS A 419 0.18 18.59 -12.29
C HIS A 419 -0.82 19.74 -12.18
N HIS A 420 -0.98 20.54 -13.22
CA HIS A 420 -1.67 21.82 -13.13
C HIS A 420 -3.14 21.66 -12.73
N ASP A 421 -3.89 20.81 -13.43
CA ASP A 421 -5.33 20.68 -13.26
C ASP A 421 -5.71 20.02 -11.92
N ALA A 422 -4.83 19.19 -11.37
CA ALA A 422 -5.03 18.57 -10.07
C ALA A 422 -4.84 19.57 -8.92
N LEU A 423 -3.92 20.54 -9.09
CA LEU A 423 -3.49 21.44 -8.02
C LEU A 423 -4.18 22.80 -8.05
N MET A 424 -4.43 23.37 -9.24
CA MET A 424 -4.97 24.73 -9.40
C MET A 424 -6.24 24.98 -8.56
N PRO A 425 -7.22 24.04 -8.45
CA PRO A 425 -8.41 24.24 -7.61
C PRO A 425 -8.13 24.43 -6.11
N TYR A 426 -6.99 23.96 -5.60
CA TYR A 426 -6.61 24.08 -4.18
C TYR A 426 -5.50 25.09 -3.94
N LEU A 427 -4.84 25.56 -5.00
CA LEU A 427 -3.57 26.29 -4.92
C LEU A 427 -3.67 27.58 -4.10
N ARG A 428 -4.77 28.33 -4.22
CA ARG A 428 -5.01 29.54 -3.43
C ARG A 428 -5.04 29.24 -1.92
N ARG A 429 -5.73 28.17 -1.53
CA ARG A 429 -5.88 27.74 -0.13
C ARG A 429 -4.56 27.22 0.41
N ILE A 430 -3.87 26.38 -0.36
CA ILE A 430 -2.55 25.85 -0.02
C ILE A 430 -1.56 27.00 0.22
N ASN A 431 -1.53 27.99 -0.66
CA ASN A 431 -0.64 29.15 -0.55
C ASN A 431 -1.00 30.11 0.60
N SER A 432 -2.16 29.96 1.25
CA SER A 432 -2.48 30.68 2.48
C SER A 432 -1.86 30.04 3.73
N THR A 433 -1.25 28.87 3.60
CA THR A 433 -0.47 28.22 4.68
C THR A 433 0.99 28.72 4.66
N THR A 434 1.88 28.05 5.40
CA THR A 434 3.33 28.30 5.32
C THR A 434 3.93 27.85 3.99
N THR A 435 3.23 26.99 3.24
CA THR A 435 3.59 26.60 1.87
C THR A 435 3.46 27.78 0.90
N LYS A 436 4.37 27.85 -0.07
CA LYS A 436 4.29 28.69 -1.27
C LYS A 436 4.66 27.82 -2.46
N THR A 437 3.68 27.45 -3.28
CA THR A 437 3.85 26.53 -4.40
C THR A 437 3.09 27.02 -5.63
N TYR A 438 3.31 26.31 -6.73
CA TYR A 438 2.72 26.57 -8.04
C TYR A 438 1.97 25.33 -8.52
N ALA A 439 1.08 25.52 -9.48
CA ALA A 439 0.59 24.44 -10.35
C ALA A 439 1.58 24.34 -11.52
N THR A 440 2.29 23.22 -11.62
CA THR A 440 3.40 23.08 -12.57
C THR A 440 3.06 22.25 -13.81
N ARG A 441 3.67 22.63 -14.94
CA ARG A 441 3.76 21.81 -16.16
C ARG A 441 5.20 21.75 -16.63
N THR A 442 5.70 20.55 -16.89
CA THR A 442 7.04 20.34 -17.44
C THR A 442 6.93 19.72 -18.81
N VAL A 443 7.43 20.39 -19.86
CA VAL A 443 7.48 19.85 -21.23
C VAL A 443 8.84 19.19 -21.46
N LEU A 444 8.84 17.98 -22.02
CA LEU A 444 10.05 17.18 -22.27
C LEU A 444 10.15 16.76 -23.74
N PHE A 445 11.37 16.63 -24.22
CA PHE A 445 11.72 16.09 -25.53
C PHE A 445 12.36 14.72 -25.41
N LEU A 446 11.91 13.75 -26.20
CA LEU A 446 12.56 12.46 -26.36
C LEU A 446 13.65 12.56 -27.43
N LYS A 447 14.91 12.48 -27.00
CA LYS A 447 16.08 12.54 -27.88
C LYS A 447 16.21 11.28 -28.74
N GLU A 448 17.10 11.32 -29.73
CA GLU A 448 17.39 10.14 -30.56
C GLU A 448 18.03 8.99 -29.77
N ASP A 449 18.73 9.30 -28.68
CA ASP A 449 19.36 8.30 -27.81
C ASP A 449 18.40 7.64 -26.80
N GLY A 450 17.10 7.95 -26.88
CA GLY A 450 16.05 7.36 -26.03
C GLY A 450 15.86 8.03 -24.67
N THR A 451 16.66 9.04 -24.31
CA THR A 451 16.53 9.75 -23.02
C THR A 451 15.66 11.01 -23.13
N LEU A 452 15.06 11.41 -22.01
CA LEU A 452 14.22 12.61 -21.93
C LEU A 452 15.06 13.85 -21.58
N LYS A 453 14.75 14.97 -22.23
CA LYS A 453 15.35 16.28 -21.98
C LYS A 453 14.24 17.28 -21.59
N PRO A 454 14.25 17.87 -20.39
CA PRO A 454 13.31 18.94 -20.04
C PRO A 454 13.55 20.17 -20.92
N LEU A 455 12.48 20.78 -21.42
CA LEU A 455 12.52 21.95 -22.32
C LEU A 455 12.05 23.23 -21.64
N ALA A 456 11.01 23.12 -20.81
CA ALA A 456 10.41 24.25 -20.12
C ALA A 456 9.61 23.77 -18.89
N ILE A 457 9.56 24.61 -17.87
CA ILE A 457 8.69 24.47 -16.70
C ILE A 457 7.82 25.72 -16.60
N GLU A 458 6.51 25.53 -16.64
CA GLU A 458 5.52 26.57 -16.36
C GLU A 458 5.16 26.54 -14.88
N LEU A 459 5.26 27.69 -14.22
CA LEU A 459 4.83 27.90 -12.83
C LEU A 459 3.58 28.78 -12.83
N SER A 460 2.41 28.18 -12.61
CA SER A 460 1.12 28.86 -12.62
C SER A 460 0.60 29.15 -11.22
N LEU A 461 0.06 30.35 -11.02
CA LEU A 461 -0.69 30.77 -9.82
C LEU A 461 -2.14 31.12 -10.19
N PRO A 462 -3.09 30.98 -9.25
CA PRO A 462 -4.43 31.50 -9.46
C PRO A 462 -4.39 33.02 -9.54
N ASN A 463 -5.20 33.62 -10.41
CA ASN A 463 -5.20 35.07 -10.59
C ASN A 463 -5.59 35.81 -9.29
N PRO A 464 -4.86 36.86 -8.87
CA PRO A 464 -5.18 37.61 -7.64
C PRO A 464 -6.62 38.14 -7.57
N GLN A 465 -7.28 38.38 -8.71
CA GLN A 465 -8.66 38.88 -8.78
C GLN A 465 -9.73 37.80 -8.50
N GLY A 466 -9.37 36.52 -8.57
CA GLY A 466 -10.29 35.40 -8.37
C GLY A 466 -9.95 34.22 -9.27
N ASP A 467 -10.39 33.01 -8.90
CA ASP A 467 -10.06 31.79 -9.65
C ASP A 467 -10.70 31.79 -11.05
N ASN A 468 -11.85 32.43 -11.22
CA ASN A 468 -12.55 32.61 -12.49
C ASN A 468 -11.83 33.51 -13.51
N HIS A 469 -10.72 34.14 -13.13
CA HIS A 469 -9.91 35.00 -13.99
C HIS A 469 -8.73 34.28 -14.67
N GLY A 470 -8.63 32.95 -14.55
CA GLY A 470 -7.55 32.17 -15.16
C GLY A 470 -6.29 32.06 -14.30
N ALA A 471 -5.26 31.45 -14.87
CA ALA A 471 -3.94 31.39 -14.27
C ALA A 471 -3.09 32.62 -14.65
N VAL A 472 -2.18 33.00 -13.74
CA VAL A 472 -1.02 33.84 -14.05
C VAL A 472 0.20 32.92 -14.04
N SER A 473 0.82 32.75 -15.20
CA SER A 473 1.93 31.80 -15.41
C SER A 473 3.21 32.52 -15.77
N GLU A 474 4.33 31.99 -15.26
CA GLU A 474 5.68 32.30 -15.75
C GLU A 474 6.33 31.03 -16.28
N VAL A 475 7.13 31.14 -17.34
CA VAL A 475 7.78 30.02 -18.01
C VAL A 475 9.29 30.14 -17.86
N TYR A 476 9.90 29.06 -17.39
CA TYR A 476 11.34 28.94 -17.17
C TYR A 476 11.91 27.90 -18.12
N THR A 477 13.08 28.17 -18.69
CA THR A 477 13.76 27.27 -19.64
C THR A 477 15.16 26.92 -19.14
N PRO A 478 15.75 25.78 -19.55
CA PRO A 478 17.09 25.37 -19.14
C PRO A 478 18.15 26.45 -19.33
N ALA A 479 19.00 26.60 -18.30
CA ALA A 479 20.21 27.42 -18.28
C ALA A 479 21.25 26.74 -17.38
N GLU A 480 22.53 26.84 -17.74
CA GLU A 480 23.63 26.17 -17.02
C GLU A 480 24.48 27.13 -16.18
N GLU A 481 24.53 28.41 -16.56
CA GLU A 481 25.43 29.39 -15.95
C GLU A 481 24.65 30.54 -15.29
N GLY A 482 25.33 31.24 -14.38
CA GLY A 482 24.81 32.45 -13.76
C GLY A 482 23.60 32.22 -12.85
N VAL A 483 22.89 33.30 -12.57
CA VAL A 483 21.67 33.26 -11.75
C VAL A 483 20.54 32.56 -12.47
N GLU A 484 20.52 32.59 -13.80
CA GLU A 484 19.56 31.89 -14.65
C GLU A 484 19.63 30.37 -14.44
N GLY A 485 20.83 29.80 -14.29
CA GLY A 485 21.00 28.39 -13.92
C GLY A 485 20.40 28.06 -12.55
N SER A 486 20.60 28.94 -11.57
CA SER A 486 20.00 28.80 -10.23
C SER A 486 18.47 28.92 -10.25
N VAL A 487 17.92 29.83 -11.07
CA VAL A 487 16.48 29.97 -11.32
C VAL A 487 15.93 28.69 -11.95
N TRP A 488 16.63 28.09 -12.92
CA TRP A 488 16.22 26.83 -13.52
C TRP A 488 16.20 25.68 -12.52
N GLN A 489 17.22 25.56 -11.65
CA GLN A 489 17.24 24.57 -10.57
C GLN A 489 16.06 24.75 -9.60
N LEU A 490 15.70 25.99 -9.25
CA LEU A 490 14.49 26.26 -8.45
C LEU A 490 13.21 25.86 -9.18
N ALA A 491 13.10 26.13 -10.49
CA ALA A 491 11.94 25.71 -11.28
C ALA A 491 11.75 24.18 -11.25
N LYS A 492 12.85 23.41 -11.39
CA LYS A 492 12.84 21.95 -11.23
C LYS A 492 12.41 21.54 -9.82
N ALA A 493 12.88 22.23 -8.78
CA ALA A 493 12.46 21.96 -7.40
C ALA A 493 10.95 22.17 -7.20
N TYR A 494 10.34 23.23 -7.75
CA TYR A 494 8.88 23.41 -7.66
C TYR A 494 8.10 22.30 -8.37
N ALA A 495 8.57 21.88 -9.56
CA ALA A 495 7.98 20.75 -10.27
C ALA A 495 8.12 19.44 -9.46
N ALA A 496 9.28 19.22 -8.83
CA ALA A 496 9.51 18.07 -7.95
C ALA A 496 8.66 18.12 -6.67
N VAL A 497 8.39 19.30 -6.10
CA VAL A 497 7.45 19.47 -4.97
C VAL A 497 6.04 19.03 -5.35
N ASN A 498 5.55 19.47 -6.51
CA ASN A 498 4.26 19.05 -7.04
C ASN A 498 4.21 17.52 -7.21
N ASP A 499 5.25 16.97 -7.85
CA ASP A 499 5.31 15.53 -8.12
C ASP A 499 5.43 14.70 -6.85
N SER A 500 6.18 15.13 -5.84
CA SER A 500 6.27 14.45 -4.54
C SER A 500 4.93 14.45 -3.80
N GLY A 501 4.20 15.58 -3.78
CA GLY A 501 2.89 15.63 -3.14
C GLY A 501 1.83 14.81 -3.91
N TYR A 502 1.88 14.84 -5.24
CA TYR A 502 0.99 14.01 -6.08
C TYR A 502 1.31 12.52 -5.93
N HIS A 503 2.59 12.16 -5.92
CA HIS A 503 3.07 10.79 -5.67
C HIS A 503 2.50 10.24 -4.36
N GLN A 504 2.75 10.93 -3.25
CA GLN A 504 2.36 10.46 -1.92
C GLN A 504 0.84 10.32 -1.79
N LEU A 505 0.08 11.30 -2.27
CA LEU A 505 -1.36 11.36 -2.06
C LEU A 505 -2.17 10.58 -3.08
N ILE A 506 -1.73 10.59 -4.34
CA ILE A 506 -2.52 10.10 -5.47
C ILE A 506 -1.95 8.78 -5.96
N SER A 507 -0.71 8.78 -6.47
CA SER A 507 -0.11 7.56 -7.05
C SER A 507 0.02 6.44 -6.02
N HIS A 508 0.41 6.80 -4.80
CA HIS A 508 0.60 5.89 -3.69
C HIS A 508 -0.69 5.73 -2.87
N TRP A 509 -1.04 6.70 -2.03
CA TRP A 509 -2.17 6.54 -1.10
C TRP A 509 -3.51 6.26 -1.80
N LEU A 510 -3.95 7.12 -2.72
CA LEU A 510 -5.27 6.94 -3.35
C LEU A 510 -5.32 5.70 -4.24
N ASN A 511 -4.40 5.59 -5.19
CA ASN A 511 -4.45 4.60 -6.27
C ASN A 511 -3.96 3.21 -5.85
N THR A 512 -3.44 3.03 -4.64
CA THR A 512 -3.17 1.71 -4.06
C THR A 512 -3.92 1.52 -2.74
N HIS A 513 -3.50 2.17 -1.66
CA HIS A 513 -4.03 1.96 -0.30
C HIS A 513 -5.55 2.14 -0.21
N ALA A 514 -6.06 3.31 -0.59
CA ALA A 514 -7.47 3.65 -0.38
C ALA A 514 -8.40 2.89 -1.32
N VAL A 515 -8.01 2.71 -2.59
CA VAL A 515 -8.85 1.99 -3.56
C VAL A 515 -8.86 0.48 -3.34
N ILE A 516 -7.82 -0.12 -2.75
CA ILE A 516 -7.79 -1.57 -2.55
C ILE A 516 -8.62 -2.01 -1.32
N GLU A 517 -8.70 -1.18 -0.27
CA GLU A 517 -9.37 -1.53 0.99
C GLU A 517 -10.84 -1.97 0.82
N PRO A 518 -11.67 -1.33 -0.03
CA PRO A 518 -13.01 -1.83 -0.36
C PRO A 518 -13.05 -3.27 -0.87
N PHE A 519 -12.07 -3.70 -1.67
CA PHE A 519 -12.00 -5.07 -2.20
C PHE A 519 -11.67 -6.06 -1.09
N VAL A 520 -10.82 -5.68 -0.12
CA VAL A 520 -10.52 -6.50 1.06
C VAL A 520 -11.79 -6.76 1.88
N ILE A 521 -12.53 -5.69 2.15
CA ILE A 521 -13.77 -5.73 2.94
C ILE A 521 -14.82 -6.59 2.23
N ALA A 522 -15.11 -6.33 0.96
CA ALA A 522 -16.11 -7.09 0.20
C ALA A 522 -15.75 -8.58 0.08
N THR A 523 -14.47 -8.88 -0.15
CA THR A 523 -14.01 -10.27 -0.31
C THR A 523 -14.27 -11.08 0.95
N ASN A 524 -13.94 -10.56 2.12
CA ASN A 524 -14.19 -11.24 3.39
C ASN A 524 -15.68 -11.27 3.77
N ARG A 525 -16.50 -10.32 3.30
CA ARG A 525 -17.94 -10.25 3.56
C ARG A 525 -18.79 -11.17 2.69
N GLN A 526 -18.38 -11.40 1.45
CA GLN A 526 -19.23 -12.00 0.42
C GLN A 526 -18.69 -13.30 -0.16
N LEU A 527 -17.37 -13.53 -0.14
CA LEU A 527 -16.77 -14.75 -0.66
C LEU A 527 -16.34 -15.65 0.50
N SER A 528 -16.87 -16.88 0.55
CA SER A 528 -16.43 -17.85 1.55
C SER A 528 -14.93 -18.16 1.42
N VAL A 529 -14.27 -18.56 2.51
CA VAL A 529 -12.88 -19.09 2.46
C VAL A 529 -12.73 -20.32 1.55
N LEU A 530 -13.85 -20.99 1.23
CA LEU A 530 -13.94 -22.09 0.26
C LEU A 530 -14.00 -21.61 -1.20
N HIS A 531 -14.32 -20.34 -1.43
CA HIS A 531 -14.56 -19.78 -2.75
C HIS A 531 -13.23 -19.66 -3.54
N PRO A 532 -13.18 -20.03 -4.83
CA PRO A 532 -11.96 -19.94 -5.61
C PRO A 532 -11.43 -18.51 -5.72
N ILE A 533 -12.30 -17.52 -5.91
CA ILE A 533 -11.87 -16.11 -5.98
C ILE A 533 -11.40 -15.55 -4.63
N TYR A 534 -11.92 -16.02 -3.50
CA TYR A 534 -11.34 -15.71 -2.19
C TYR A 534 -9.90 -16.23 -2.12
N LYS A 535 -9.68 -17.51 -2.48
CA LYS A 535 -8.34 -18.12 -2.48
C LYS A 535 -7.38 -17.45 -3.46
N LEU A 536 -7.87 -16.89 -4.57
CA LEU A 536 -7.05 -16.15 -5.52
C LEU A 536 -6.61 -14.81 -4.95
N LEU A 537 -7.54 -14.04 -4.38
CA LEU A 537 -7.29 -12.63 -4.01
C LEU A 537 -6.76 -12.43 -2.59
N GLN A 538 -7.08 -13.31 -1.64
CA GLN A 538 -6.72 -13.12 -0.23
C GLN A 538 -5.22 -12.87 0.02
N PRO A 539 -4.25 -13.53 -0.66
CA PRO A 539 -2.83 -13.21 -0.48
C PRO A 539 -2.49 -11.76 -0.79
N HIS A 540 -3.25 -11.15 -1.70
CA HIS A 540 -3.03 -9.78 -2.19
C HIS A 540 -3.68 -8.72 -1.29
N PHE A 541 -4.26 -9.12 -0.16
CA PHE A 541 -4.88 -8.22 0.82
C PHE A 541 -4.17 -8.22 2.17
N ARG A 542 -3.15 -9.07 2.34
CA ARG A 542 -2.41 -9.19 3.58
C ARG A 542 -1.93 -7.82 4.06
N ASP A 543 -2.13 -7.54 5.35
CA ASP A 543 -1.63 -6.34 6.06
C ASP A 543 -2.27 -5.00 5.62
N THR A 544 -2.99 -4.95 4.50
CA THR A 544 -3.56 -3.73 3.90
C THR A 544 -4.51 -2.96 4.81
N MET A 545 -5.48 -3.64 5.44
CA MET A 545 -6.41 -2.95 6.35
C MET A 545 -5.68 -2.37 7.57
N ASN A 546 -4.67 -3.09 8.08
CA ASN A 546 -3.94 -2.66 9.26
C ASN A 546 -3.03 -1.47 8.98
N ILE A 547 -2.27 -1.47 7.88
CA ILE A 547 -1.47 -0.29 7.51
C ILE A 547 -2.36 0.93 7.24
N ASN A 548 -3.51 0.74 6.56
CA ASN A 548 -4.46 1.83 6.32
C ASN A 548 -5.06 2.39 7.62
N ALA A 549 -5.42 1.53 8.56
CA ALA A 549 -5.93 1.97 9.85
C ALA A 549 -4.86 2.74 10.65
N LEU A 550 -3.62 2.27 10.67
CA LEU A 550 -2.50 3.01 11.26
C LEU A 550 -2.30 4.36 10.56
N ALA A 551 -2.33 4.39 9.22
CA ALA A 551 -2.23 5.64 8.47
C ALA A 551 -3.33 6.64 8.85
N ARG A 552 -4.59 6.22 8.99
CA ARG A 552 -5.68 7.08 9.48
C ARG A 552 -5.45 7.59 10.90
N GLN A 553 -4.73 6.83 11.74
CA GLN A 553 -4.48 7.21 13.12
C GLN A 553 -3.31 8.20 13.28
N ILE A 554 -2.22 8.05 12.50
CA ILE A 554 -0.98 8.83 12.72
C ILE A 554 -0.46 9.59 11.51
N LEU A 555 -0.83 9.19 10.28
CA LEU A 555 -0.23 9.72 9.05
C LEU A 555 -1.12 10.79 8.40
N ILE A 556 -2.32 10.41 7.98
CA ILE A 556 -3.20 11.22 7.12
C ILE A 556 -4.28 11.99 7.89
N ASN A 557 -4.23 11.96 9.22
CA ASN A 557 -5.16 12.70 10.07
C ASN A 557 -4.81 14.19 10.18
N ALA A 558 -5.73 14.96 10.74
CA ALA A 558 -5.49 16.35 11.12
C ALA A 558 -4.25 16.47 12.02
N GLY A 559 -3.28 17.28 11.60
CA GLY A 559 -1.99 17.45 12.27
C GLY A 559 -1.09 16.22 12.27
N GLY A 560 -1.43 15.20 11.46
CA GLY A 560 -0.63 13.99 11.26
C GLY A 560 0.63 14.25 10.43
N VAL A 561 1.48 13.22 10.31
CA VAL A 561 2.79 13.36 9.67
C VAL A 561 2.68 13.87 8.23
N LEU A 562 1.71 13.37 7.45
CA LEU A 562 1.56 13.78 6.06
C LEU A 562 1.24 15.27 5.95
N GLU A 563 0.28 15.78 6.71
CA GLU A 563 -0.08 17.21 6.67
C GLU A 563 1.08 18.13 7.09
N LEU A 564 2.02 17.62 7.87
CA LEU A 564 3.20 18.37 8.31
C LEU A 564 4.34 18.34 7.30
N THR A 565 4.42 17.33 6.42
CA THR A 565 5.60 17.08 5.59
C THR A 565 5.37 17.23 4.10
N VAL A 566 4.13 17.38 3.61
CA VAL A 566 3.85 17.65 2.19
C VAL A 566 3.12 18.98 1.96
N PHE A 567 3.36 19.58 0.79
CA PHE A 567 2.90 20.92 0.44
C PHE A 567 1.39 21.19 0.62
N PRO A 568 0.45 20.23 0.38
CA PRO A 568 -0.97 20.51 0.50
C PRO A 568 -1.43 20.77 1.94
N ALA A 569 -0.61 20.41 2.94
CA ALA A 569 -0.90 20.56 4.35
C ALA A 569 -2.30 20.01 4.71
N LYS A 570 -3.12 20.78 5.46
CA LYS A 570 -4.48 20.40 5.86
C LYS A 570 -5.47 20.15 4.72
N PHE A 571 -5.10 20.46 3.48
CA PHE A 571 -5.92 20.28 2.29
C PHE A 571 -5.57 18.98 1.52
N ALA A 572 -4.61 18.20 2.02
CA ALA A 572 -4.13 16.99 1.36
C ALA A 572 -5.24 15.98 1.02
N MET A 573 -6.03 15.59 2.02
CA MET A 573 -7.01 14.52 1.86
C MET A 573 -8.22 14.94 1.01
N GLU A 574 -8.68 16.19 1.13
CA GLU A 574 -9.72 16.73 0.24
C GLU A 574 -9.25 16.84 -1.22
N MET A 575 -7.97 17.19 -1.46
CA MET A 575 -7.38 17.21 -2.80
C MET A 575 -7.36 15.79 -3.39
N SER A 576 -7.03 14.77 -2.60
CA SER A 576 -7.11 13.38 -3.06
C SER A 576 -8.53 12.97 -3.44
N SER A 577 -9.54 13.44 -2.72
CA SER A 577 -10.95 13.20 -3.05
C SER A 577 -11.39 13.92 -4.31
N PHE A 578 -10.88 15.13 -4.56
CA PHE A 578 -11.09 15.83 -5.84
C PHE A 578 -10.54 15.02 -7.02
N VAL A 579 -9.33 14.47 -6.90
CA VAL A 579 -8.72 13.65 -7.96
C VAL A 579 -9.48 12.33 -8.16
N TYR A 580 -9.98 11.71 -7.08
CA TYR A 580 -10.78 10.48 -7.14
C TYR A 580 -12.05 10.61 -8.00
N LYS A 581 -12.58 11.82 -8.20
CA LYS A 581 -13.70 12.07 -9.15
C LYS A 581 -13.41 11.51 -10.54
N ASN A 582 -12.15 11.57 -10.98
CA ASN A 582 -11.71 11.11 -12.30
C ASN A 582 -11.05 9.72 -12.29
N TRP A 583 -11.03 9.04 -11.14
CA TRP A 583 -10.52 7.67 -11.06
C TRP A 583 -11.41 6.72 -11.86
N VAL A 584 -10.80 5.76 -12.55
CA VAL A 584 -11.48 4.77 -13.38
C VAL A 584 -10.84 3.42 -13.13
N PHE A 585 -11.62 2.44 -12.65
CA PHE A 585 -11.09 1.12 -12.28
C PHE A 585 -10.41 0.41 -13.45
N THR A 586 -11.04 0.42 -14.63
CA THR A 586 -10.50 -0.26 -15.83
C THR A 586 -9.23 0.40 -16.37
N ASP A 587 -9.03 1.69 -16.08
CA ASP A 587 -7.83 2.41 -16.49
C ASP A 587 -6.63 2.08 -15.59
N GLN A 588 -6.85 1.38 -14.46
CA GLN A 588 -5.76 0.90 -13.61
C GLN A 588 -5.06 -0.34 -14.20
N ALA A 589 -5.59 -0.91 -15.29
CA ALA A 589 -4.88 -1.92 -16.06
C ALA A 589 -3.67 -1.28 -16.76
N LEU A 590 -2.45 -1.78 -16.51
CA LEU A 590 -1.23 -1.17 -17.05
C LEU A 590 -1.27 -0.95 -18.58
N PRO A 591 -1.70 -1.93 -19.42
CA PRO A 591 -1.83 -1.69 -20.86
C PRO A 591 -2.77 -0.53 -21.20
N VAL A 592 -3.88 -0.39 -20.48
CA VAL A 592 -4.89 0.66 -20.70
C VAL A 592 -4.35 2.02 -20.25
N ASP A 593 -3.67 2.09 -19.10
CA ASP A 593 -3.01 3.30 -18.62
C ASP A 593 -1.97 3.82 -19.63
N LEU A 594 -1.09 2.95 -20.13
CA LEU A 594 -0.05 3.32 -21.08
C LEU A 594 -0.63 3.89 -22.39
N LEU A 595 -1.70 3.28 -22.90
CA LEU A 595 -2.45 3.78 -24.05
C LEU A 595 -3.12 5.12 -23.74
N LYS A 596 -3.77 5.25 -22.58
CA LYS A 596 -4.47 6.47 -22.15
C LYS A 596 -3.53 7.66 -22.00
N ARG A 597 -2.34 7.45 -21.41
CA ARG A 597 -1.29 8.48 -21.34
C ARG A 597 -0.61 8.73 -22.69
N GLY A 598 -0.92 7.91 -23.70
CA GLY A 598 -0.38 8.02 -25.05
C GLY A 598 1.10 7.72 -25.13
N VAL A 599 1.65 6.95 -24.16
CA VAL A 599 3.06 6.51 -24.13
C VAL A 599 3.25 5.14 -24.79
N ALA A 600 2.14 4.52 -25.23
CA ALA A 600 2.12 3.31 -26.04
C ALA A 600 1.05 3.42 -27.13
N VAL A 601 1.14 2.55 -28.13
CA VAL A 601 0.11 2.31 -29.15
C VAL A 601 -0.14 0.81 -29.29
N GLU A 602 -1.34 0.44 -29.73
CA GLU A 602 -1.66 -0.96 -30.04
C GLU A 602 -0.80 -1.46 -31.20
N ASP A 603 -0.17 -2.62 -31.01
CA ASP A 603 0.59 -3.33 -32.03
C ASP A 603 0.59 -4.83 -31.72
N SER A 604 -0.27 -5.57 -32.44
CA SER A 604 -0.42 -7.02 -32.29
C SER A 604 0.85 -7.83 -32.62
N THR A 605 1.88 -7.22 -33.22
CA THR A 605 3.16 -7.88 -33.51
C THR A 605 4.13 -7.85 -32.33
N GLN A 606 3.86 -7.04 -31.31
CA GLN A 606 4.66 -6.96 -30.08
C GLN A 606 4.21 -8.01 -29.04
N PRO A 607 5.11 -8.47 -28.13
CA PRO A 607 4.81 -9.52 -27.14
C PRO A 607 3.56 -9.27 -26.28
N HIS A 608 3.25 -8.00 -26.03
CA HIS A 608 2.16 -7.55 -25.16
C HIS A 608 1.00 -6.89 -25.91
N GLY A 609 0.98 -7.00 -27.25
CA GLY A 609 0.02 -6.29 -28.09
C GLY A 609 0.19 -4.77 -28.10
N LEU A 610 1.30 -4.26 -27.56
CA LEU A 610 1.60 -2.84 -27.40
C LEU A 610 3.02 -2.53 -27.87
N LYS A 611 3.17 -1.41 -28.57
CA LYS A 611 4.45 -0.76 -28.84
C LYS A 611 4.60 0.48 -27.98
N LEU A 612 5.60 0.49 -27.10
CA LEU A 612 5.96 1.69 -26.33
C LEU A 612 6.55 2.75 -27.27
N LEU A 613 6.18 4.02 -27.05
CA LEU A 613 6.73 5.17 -27.79
C LEU A 613 8.03 5.70 -27.19
N ILE A 614 8.27 5.37 -25.92
CA ILE A 614 9.59 5.43 -25.28
C ILE A 614 10.04 3.98 -25.10
N GLU A 615 10.91 3.51 -25.99
CA GLU A 615 11.33 2.09 -26.01
C GLU A 615 12.00 1.69 -24.69
N ASP A 616 12.83 2.58 -24.14
CA ASP A 616 13.49 2.39 -22.86
C ASP A 616 12.76 3.13 -21.73
N TYR A 617 11.51 2.77 -21.46
CA TYR A 617 10.74 3.22 -20.29
C TYR A 617 10.75 2.12 -19.22
N PRO A 618 11.62 2.18 -18.20
CA PRO A 618 11.86 1.03 -17.30
C PRO A 618 10.62 0.51 -16.59
N TYR A 619 9.82 1.39 -15.97
CA TYR A 619 8.55 1.01 -15.34
C TYR A 619 7.60 0.31 -16.32
N ALA A 620 7.40 0.86 -17.53
CA ALA A 620 6.44 0.31 -18.48
C ALA A 620 6.91 -1.02 -19.08
N VAL A 621 8.20 -1.12 -19.43
CA VAL A 621 8.79 -2.33 -20.02
C VAL A 621 8.74 -3.51 -19.03
N ASP A 622 9.19 -3.27 -17.80
CA ASP A 622 9.23 -4.33 -16.79
C ASP A 622 7.83 -4.61 -16.26
N GLY A 623 7.00 -3.57 -16.11
CA GLY A 623 5.62 -3.68 -15.68
C GLY A 623 4.77 -4.52 -16.62
N LEU A 624 4.95 -4.41 -17.94
CA LEU A 624 4.20 -5.23 -18.91
C LEU A 624 4.53 -6.72 -18.79
N ASP A 625 5.79 -7.07 -18.51
CA ASP A 625 6.16 -8.48 -18.27
C ASP A 625 5.52 -9.03 -16.99
N ILE A 626 5.45 -8.22 -15.92
CA ILE A 626 4.78 -8.60 -14.68
C ILE A 626 3.27 -8.69 -14.87
N TRP A 627 2.66 -7.71 -15.54
CA TRP A 627 1.25 -7.70 -15.89
C TRP A 627 0.85 -8.97 -16.64
N SER A 628 1.58 -9.33 -17.70
CA SER A 628 1.30 -10.52 -18.49
C SER A 628 1.48 -11.82 -17.70
N ALA A 629 2.43 -11.86 -16.75
CA ALA A 629 2.58 -13.00 -15.85
C ALA A 629 1.35 -13.17 -14.93
N ILE A 630 0.86 -12.06 -14.34
CA ILE A 630 -0.35 -12.03 -13.50
C ILE A 630 -1.59 -12.41 -14.33
N GLU A 631 -1.78 -11.79 -15.50
CA GLU A 631 -2.93 -12.03 -16.36
C GLU A 631 -3.02 -13.51 -16.76
N ALA A 632 -1.91 -14.10 -17.19
CA ALA A 632 -1.87 -15.50 -17.58
C ALA A 632 -2.08 -16.44 -16.38
N TRP A 633 -1.65 -16.07 -15.17
CA TRP A 633 -1.98 -16.81 -13.95
C TRP A 633 -3.49 -16.78 -13.65
N VAL A 634 -4.09 -15.60 -13.68
CA VAL A 634 -5.52 -15.41 -13.39
C VAL A 634 -6.39 -16.13 -14.44
N ILE A 635 -6.01 -16.08 -15.72
CA ILE A 635 -6.72 -16.79 -16.79
C ILE A 635 -6.66 -18.31 -16.57
N ASP A 636 -5.47 -18.87 -16.32
CA ASP A 636 -5.30 -20.30 -16.07
C ASP A 636 -6.15 -20.75 -14.85
N TYR A 637 -6.08 -19.99 -13.76
CA TYR A 637 -6.82 -20.28 -12.53
C TYR A 637 -8.34 -20.19 -12.69
N CYS A 638 -8.85 -19.08 -13.24
CA CYS A 638 -10.28 -18.87 -13.41
C CYS A 638 -10.90 -19.81 -14.45
N SER A 639 -10.14 -20.23 -15.47
CA SER A 639 -10.64 -21.17 -16.48
C SER A 639 -10.94 -22.56 -15.91
N PHE A 640 -10.25 -22.96 -14.85
CA PHE A 640 -10.51 -24.22 -14.14
C PHE A 640 -11.86 -24.20 -13.43
N TYR A 641 -12.13 -23.19 -12.60
CA TYR A 641 -13.37 -23.11 -11.82
C TYR A 641 -14.57 -22.61 -12.63
N TYR A 642 -14.34 -21.77 -13.66
CA TYR A 642 -15.38 -21.18 -14.49
C TYR A 642 -15.19 -21.58 -15.97
N PRO A 643 -15.54 -22.82 -16.34
CA PRO A 643 -15.41 -23.28 -17.73
C PRO A 643 -16.37 -22.58 -18.71
N SER A 644 -17.40 -21.87 -18.21
CA SER A 644 -18.32 -21.07 -19.03
C SER A 644 -18.85 -19.83 -18.29
N ASP A 645 -19.26 -18.81 -19.06
CA ASP A 645 -19.85 -17.58 -18.53
C ASP A 645 -21.15 -17.82 -17.76
N ASP A 646 -21.87 -18.91 -18.03
CA ASP A 646 -23.10 -19.23 -17.31
C ASP A 646 -22.84 -19.65 -15.86
N ILE A 647 -21.64 -20.13 -15.53
CA ILE A 647 -21.26 -20.42 -14.14
C ILE A 647 -20.99 -19.12 -13.39
N ILE A 648 -20.35 -18.13 -14.04
CA ILE A 648 -20.12 -16.79 -13.47
C ILE A 648 -21.46 -16.14 -13.06
N LYS A 649 -22.45 -16.18 -13.95
CA LYS A 649 -23.78 -15.58 -13.71
C LYS A 649 -24.59 -16.26 -12.60
N LYS A 650 -24.31 -17.54 -12.32
CA LYS A 650 -25.00 -18.34 -11.29
C LYS A 650 -24.26 -18.37 -9.95
N ASP A 651 -23.10 -17.73 -9.88
CA ASP A 651 -22.30 -17.65 -8.67
C ASP A 651 -22.80 -16.47 -7.82
N ASP A 652 -23.78 -16.75 -6.95
CA ASP A 652 -24.43 -15.71 -6.14
C ASP A 652 -23.45 -14.98 -5.20
N GLU A 653 -22.41 -15.67 -4.68
CA GLU A 653 -21.38 -15.03 -3.86
C GLU A 653 -20.56 -14.04 -4.70
N LEU A 654 -20.13 -14.44 -5.90
CA LEU A 654 -19.40 -13.57 -6.82
C LEU A 654 -20.23 -12.35 -7.26
N GLN A 655 -21.52 -12.57 -7.58
CA GLN A 655 -22.41 -11.48 -8.01
C GLN A 655 -22.63 -10.46 -6.89
N VAL A 656 -22.91 -10.92 -5.66
CA VAL A 656 -23.10 -10.01 -4.51
C VAL A 656 -21.79 -9.35 -4.09
N TRP A 657 -20.65 -10.06 -4.17
CA TRP A 657 -19.33 -9.48 -3.94
C TRP A 657 -19.06 -8.28 -4.86
N TRP A 658 -19.29 -8.46 -6.16
CA TRP A 658 -19.06 -7.40 -7.13
C TRP A 658 -20.06 -6.24 -7.00
N ASP A 659 -21.33 -6.56 -6.76
CA ASP A 659 -22.37 -5.57 -6.51
C ASP A 659 -22.04 -4.71 -5.28
N GLU A 660 -21.57 -5.32 -4.18
CA GLU A 660 -21.21 -4.61 -2.95
C GLU A 660 -19.98 -3.71 -3.15
N ILE A 661 -18.95 -4.16 -3.88
CA ILE A 661 -17.80 -3.32 -4.25
C ILE A 661 -18.27 -2.07 -4.98
N ARG A 662 -19.10 -2.24 -6.02
CA ARG A 662 -19.56 -1.13 -6.86
C ARG A 662 -20.47 -0.17 -6.10
N ASN A 663 -21.47 -0.71 -5.39
CA ASN A 663 -22.56 0.09 -4.81
C ASN A 663 -22.25 0.61 -3.40
N VAL A 664 -21.33 -0.02 -2.67
CA VAL A 664 -20.98 0.36 -1.30
C VAL A 664 -19.52 0.78 -1.23
N GLY A 665 -18.59 -0.14 -1.55
CA GLY A 665 -17.15 0.05 -1.39
C GLY A 665 -16.59 1.26 -2.16
N HIS A 666 -16.98 1.38 -3.43
CA HIS A 666 -16.76 2.54 -4.30
C HIS A 666 -18.09 3.24 -4.63
N GLY A 667 -19.03 3.23 -3.69
CA GLY A 667 -20.43 3.62 -3.91
C GLY A 667 -20.65 5.03 -4.47
N ASP A 668 -19.71 5.95 -4.26
CA ASP A 668 -19.81 7.32 -4.81
C ASP A 668 -19.60 7.37 -6.33
N LYS A 669 -19.11 6.28 -6.92
CA LYS A 669 -18.87 6.10 -8.36
C LYS A 669 -19.67 4.94 -8.94
N LYS A 670 -20.69 4.45 -8.23
CA LYS A 670 -21.50 3.29 -8.63
C LYS A 670 -22.21 3.47 -9.98
N ASP A 671 -22.53 4.71 -10.35
CA ASP A 671 -23.31 5.03 -11.56
C ASP A 671 -22.42 5.23 -12.80
N GLU A 672 -21.10 5.10 -12.65
CA GLU A 672 -20.15 5.23 -13.77
C GLU A 672 -20.29 4.07 -14.77
N PRO A 673 -20.19 4.31 -16.09
CA PRO A 673 -20.49 3.32 -17.12
C PRO A 673 -19.39 2.28 -17.34
N TRP A 674 -18.18 2.53 -16.82
CA TRP A 674 -16.99 1.70 -17.08
C TRP A 674 -16.87 0.49 -16.14
N TRP A 675 -17.74 0.34 -15.13
CA TRP A 675 -17.72 -0.83 -14.26
C TRP A 675 -18.00 -2.11 -15.07
N PRO A 676 -17.13 -3.14 -14.99
CA PRO A 676 -17.44 -4.45 -15.53
C PRO A 676 -18.81 -4.97 -15.05
N GLU A 677 -19.55 -5.67 -15.91
CA GLU A 677 -20.85 -6.24 -15.54
C GLU A 677 -20.73 -7.49 -14.67
N MET A 678 -19.54 -8.11 -14.63
CA MET A 678 -19.27 -9.38 -13.94
C MET A 678 -20.17 -10.53 -14.41
N LYS A 679 -20.35 -10.64 -15.73
CA LYS A 679 -21.19 -11.71 -16.34
C LYS A 679 -20.41 -12.69 -17.18
N THR A 680 -19.16 -12.40 -17.48
CA THR A 680 -18.30 -13.23 -18.32
C THR A 680 -17.00 -13.57 -17.59
N ARG A 681 -16.35 -14.66 -18.00
CA ARG A 681 -15.02 -15.01 -17.50
C ARG A 681 -14.01 -13.90 -17.80
N ASN A 682 -14.15 -13.22 -18.94
CA ASN A 682 -13.29 -12.09 -19.30
C ASN A 682 -13.44 -10.91 -18.33
N ASP A 683 -14.66 -10.60 -17.88
CA ASP A 683 -14.87 -9.57 -16.85
C ASP A 683 -14.15 -9.95 -15.56
N LEU A 684 -14.34 -11.20 -15.12
CA LEU A 684 -13.72 -11.72 -13.90
C LEU A 684 -12.19 -11.69 -13.99
N THR A 685 -11.61 -12.22 -15.06
CA THR A 685 -10.15 -12.31 -15.19
C THR A 685 -9.51 -10.93 -15.28
N LYS A 686 -10.11 -10.00 -16.03
CA LYS A 686 -9.61 -8.62 -16.10
C LYS A 686 -9.70 -7.92 -14.75
N THR A 687 -10.84 -8.03 -14.07
CA THR A 687 -11.04 -7.47 -12.72
C THR A 687 -10.02 -8.01 -11.72
N CYS A 688 -9.84 -9.34 -11.65
CA CYS A 688 -8.86 -9.93 -10.73
C CYS A 688 -7.42 -9.55 -11.09
N THR A 689 -7.08 -9.45 -12.38
CA THR A 689 -5.75 -9.01 -12.83
C THR A 689 -5.49 -7.57 -12.38
N ILE A 690 -6.46 -6.65 -12.53
CA ILE A 690 -6.35 -5.27 -12.06
C ILE A 690 -6.15 -5.22 -10.55
N ILE A 691 -6.96 -5.95 -9.78
CA ILE A 691 -6.85 -5.97 -8.31
C ILE A 691 -5.46 -6.45 -7.87
N ILE A 692 -4.97 -7.56 -8.45
CA ILE A 692 -3.65 -8.11 -8.13
C ILE A 692 -2.54 -7.13 -8.56
N TRP A 693 -2.64 -6.52 -9.73
CA TRP A 693 -1.68 -5.52 -10.21
C TRP A 693 -1.58 -4.32 -9.27
N ILE A 694 -2.72 -3.74 -8.86
CA ILE A 694 -2.76 -2.60 -7.93
C ILE A 694 -2.11 -2.98 -6.60
N ALA A 695 -2.51 -4.12 -6.05
CA ALA A 695 -2.08 -4.57 -4.73
C ALA A 695 -0.61 -4.98 -4.67
N SER A 696 -0.02 -5.42 -5.78
CA SER A 696 1.35 -5.90 -5.84
C SER A 696 2.26 -4.93 -6.59
N ALA A 697 2.40 -5.11 -7.91
CA ALA A 697 3.42 -4.45 -8.72
C ALA A 697 3.26 -2.94 -8.81
N LEU A 698 2.03 -2.41 -8.90
CA LEU A 698 1.82 -0.96 -8.92
C LEU A 698 2.26 -0.34 -7.59
N HIS A 699 1.79 -0.89 -6.46
CA HIS A 699 2.21 -0.46 -5.13
C HIS A 699 3.72 -0.55 -4.95
N ALA A 700 4.33 -1.67 -5.31
CA ALA A 700 5.78 -1.83 -5.23
C ALA A 700 6.54 -0.74 -6.02
N ALA A 701 6.12 -0.47 -7.25
CA ALA A 701 6.74 0.53 -8.13
C ALA A 701 6.66 1.96 -7.60
N VAL A 702 5.65 2.28 -6.78
CA VAL A 702 5.47 3.62 -6.19
C VAL A 702 5.82 3.68 -4.71
N ASN A 703 6.14 2.56 -4.05
CA ASN A 703 6.43 2.52 -2.62
C ASN A 703 7.92 2.33 -2.32
N PHE A 704 8.55 1.27 -2.83
CA PHE A 704 9.91 0.89 -2.41
C PHE A 704 11.01 1.79 -2.98
N GLY A 705 10.66 2.69 -3.90
CA GLY A 705 11.54 3.76 -4.40
C GLY A 705 11.54 5.02 -3.54
N GLN A 706 10.70 5.11 -2.50
CA GLN A 706 10.58 6.32 -1.68
C GLN A 706 11.91 6.70 -1.04
N TYR A 707 12.55 5.81 -0.27
CA TYR A 707 13.85 6.15 0.31
C TYR A 707 14.99 6.18 -0.70
N PRO A 708 15.14 5.20 -1.63
CA PRO A 708 16.22 5.24 -2.63
C PRO A 708 16.34 6.57 -3.40
N TYR A 709 15.20 7.16 -3.79
CA TYR A 709 15.16 8.42 -4.55
C TYR A 709 14.86 9.65 -3.70
N ALA A 710 13.90 9.56 -2.77
CA ALA A 710 13.44 10.69 -1.95
C ALA A 710 14.04 10.73 -0.55
N GLY A 711 14.91 9.78 -0.20
CA GLY A 711 15.69 9.83 1.04
C GLY A 711 16.58 11.06 1.13
N TYR A 712 16.96 11.66 0.00
CA TYR A 712 17.66 12.94 -0.12
C TYR A 712 16.72 14.05 -0.63
N LEU A 713 16.15 14.83 0.30
CA LEU A 713 15.08 15.80 -0.01
C LEU A 713 15.44 16.87 -1.05
N PRO A 714 16.70 17.30 -1.25
CA PRO A 714 17.00 18.19 -2.37
C PRO A 714 16.62 17.63 -3.74
N ASN A 715 16.74 16.31 -3.93
CA ASN A 715 16.28 15.63 -5.14
C ASN A 715 14.75 15.59 -5.25
N ARG A 716 14.08 15.22 -4.15
CA ARG A 716 12.62 15.07 -4.08
C ARG A 716 12.01 15.91 -2.96
N PRO A 717 12.02 17.25 -3.09
CA PRO A 717 11.47 18.10 -2.06
C PRO A 717 9.96 17.88 -1.97
N THR A 718 9.42 18.02 -0.76
CA THR A 718 8.00 17.75 -0.46
C THR A 718 7.20 19.01 -0.15
N VAL A 719 7.89 20.11 0.19
CA VAL A 719 7.32 21.42 0.50
C VAL A 719 8.19 22.49 -0.14
N SER A 720 7.55 23.52 -0.71
CA SER A 720 8.19 24.78 -1.04
C SER A 720 7.63 25.90 -0.17
N ARG A 721 8.50 26.79 0.33
CA ARG A 721 8.21 27.76 1.40
C ARG A 721 8.27 29.22 0.95
N ARG A 722 8.84 29.47 -0.24
CA ARG A 722 8.91 30.78 -0.89
C ARG A 722 8.41 30.67 -2.32
N PHE A 723 8.07 31.79 -2.93
CA PHE A 723 7.86 31.89 -4.37
C PHE A 723 9.20 32.13 -5.07
N MET A 724 9.24 31.99 -6.40
CA MET A 724 10.45 32.29 -7.18
C MET A 724 10.93 33.72 -6.88
N PRO A 725 12.20 33.92 -6.47
CA PRO A 725 12.76 35.25 -6.26
C PRO A 725 12.67 36.11 -7.52
N GLN A 726 12.37 37.40 -7.36
CA GLN A 726 12.19 38.33 -8.48
C GLN A 726 13.38 39.30 -8.58
N PRO A 727 13.84 39.67 -9.79
CA PRO A 727 14.96 40.60 -9.95
C PRO A 727 14.79 41.89 -9.12
N GLY A 728 15.84 42.27 -8.39
CA GLY A 728 15.85 43.45 -7.54
C GLY A 728 15.31 43.24 -6.12
N THR A 729 14.88 42.03 -5.75
CA THR A 729 14.56 41.70 -4.34
C THR A 729 15.78 41.17 -3.58
N PRO A 730 15.78 41.25 -2.22
CA PRO A 730 16.85 40.64 -1.41
C PRO A 730 17.01 39.15 -1.65
N GLU A 731 15.93 38.42 -1.90
CA GLU A 731 15.94 36.98 -2.17
C GLU A 731 16.60 36.65 -3.51
N TYR A 732 16.48 37.53 -4.51
CA TYR A 732 17.17 37.35 -5.79
C TYR A 732 18.67 37.63 -5.64
N ALA A 733 19.05 38.65 -4.86
CA ALA A 733 20.45 38.89 -4.53
C ALA A 733 21.06 37.72 -3.70
N GLU A 734 20.27 37.08 -2.83
CA GLU A 734 20.67 35.82 -2.16
C GLU A 734 20.87 34.70 -3.19
N LEU A 735 19.97 34.52 -4.15
CA LEU A 735 20.10 33.52 -5.21
C LEU A 735 21.34 33.74 -6.08
N GLU A 736 21.70 34.99 -6.36
CA GLU A 736 22.91 35.36 -7.11
C GLU A 736 24.20 35.07 -6.33
N SER A 737 24.21 35.36 -5.03
CA SER A 737 25.43 35.31 -4.21
C SER A 737 25.63 33.97 -3.50
N ASN A 738 24.56 33.27 -3.15
CA ASN A 738 24.56 31.99 -2.46
C ASN A 738 23.37 31.10 -2.90
N PRO A 739 23.43 30.55 -4.14
CA PRO A 739 22.30 29.82 -4.72
C PRO A 739 21.89 28.57 -3.95
N ASP A 740 22.84 27.88 -3.31
CA ASP A 740 22.56 26.68 -2.53
C ASP A 740 21.77 27.02 -1.26
N GLN A 741 22.08 28.13 -0.59
CA GLN A 741 21.31 28.60 0.57
C GLN A 741 19.91 29.07 0.15
N ALA A 742 19.79 29.79 -0.97
CA ALA A 742 18.49 30.18 -1.53
C ALA A 742 17.63 28.95 -1.86
N PHE A 743 18.24 27.89 -2.41
CA PHE A 743 17.59 26.62 -2.70
C PHE A 743 17.07 25.95 -1.41
N LEU A 744 17.93 25.76 -0.40
CA LEU A 744 17.55 25.12 0.87
C LEU A 744 16.46 25.89 1.62
N ARG A 745 16.53 27.23 1.62
CA ARG A 745 15.49 28.10 2.19
C ARG A 745 14.16 28.07 1.42
N THR A 746 14.18 27.62 0.16
CA THR A 746 12.99 27.47 -0.67
C THR A 746 12.32 26.12 -0.47
N ILE A 747 13.09 25.02 -0.43
CA ILE A 747 12.57 23.65 -0.30
C ILE A 747 12.27 23.25 1.15
N THR A 748 11.95 21.97 1.40
CA THR A 748 11.55 21.42 2.70
C THR A 748 12.50 21.81 3.83
N ALA A 749 11.96 22.36 4.92
CA ALA A 749 12.74 22.76 6.10
C ALA A 749 13.40 21.56 6.81
N GLN A 750 14.36 21.83 7.70
CA GLN A 750 15.13 20.77 8.36
C GLN A 750 14.27 19.81 9.18
N PHE A 751 13.39 20.31 10.05
CA PHE A 751 12.50 19.47 10.86
C PHE A 751 11.57 18.61 9.98
N GLN A 752 10.98 19.21 8.95
CA GLN A 752 10.12 18.50 8.01
C GLN A 752 10.89 17.44 7.23
N THR A 753 12.15 17.71 6.87
CA THR A 753 13.06 16.76 6.23
C THR A 753 13.33 15.58 7.15
N LEU A 754 13.73 15.81 8.40
CA LEU A 754 14.00 14.74 9.36
C LEU A 754 12.77 13.86 9.57
N LEU A 755 11.59 14.47 9.71
CA LEU A 755 10.33 13.74 9.89
C LEU A 755 9.94 12.95 8.63
N GLY A 756 10.07 13.57 7.45
CA GLY A 756 9.74 12.97 6.16
C GLY A 756 10.67 11.80 5.79
N VAL A 757 12.00 12.00 5.86
CA VAL A 757 13.01 10.95 5.60
C VAL A 757 12.81 9.76 6.53
N SER A 758 12.57 10.05 7.82
CA SER A 758 12.30 9.01 8.81
C SER A 758 11.09 8.15 8.44
N LEU A 759 10.00 8.78 8.00
CA LEU A 759 8.81 8.07 7.57
C LEU A 759 9.09 7.18 6.36
N ILE A 760 9.67 7.74 5.30
CA ILE A 760 9.90 6.97 4.06
C ILE A 760 10.98 5.90 4.23
N GLU A 761 11.87 6.01 5.22
CA GLU A 761 12.77 4.91 5.62
C GLU A 761 11.97 3.69 6.10
N ILE A 762 10.95 3.91 6.94
CA ILE A 762 10.06 2.85 7.42
C ILE A 762 9.28 2.27 6.26
N LEU A 763 8.68 3.14 5.44
CA LEU A 763 7.78 2.72 4.37
C LEU A 763 8.49 1.95 3.25
N SER A 764 9.80 2.16 3.08
CA SER A 764 10.59 1.50 2.02
C SER A 764 11.24 0.18 2.46
N ARG A 765 10.95 -0.32 3.67
CA ARG A 765 11.57 -1.53 4.21
C ARG A 765 10.68 -2.76 4.03
N HIS A 766 11.25 -3.84 3.52
CA HIS A 766 10.63 -5.15 3.56
C HIS A 766 10.84 -5.81 4.93
N SER A 767 9.75 -6.34 5.51
CA SER A 767 9.84 -7.15 6.72
C SER A 767 10.41 -8.54 6.42
N THR A 768 10.94 -9.20 7.45
CA THR A 768 11.49 -10.56 7.31
C THR A 768 10.43 -11.62 7.04
N ASP A 769 9.17 -11.35 7.35
CA ASP A 769 8.02 -12.24 7.16
C ASP A 769 7.17 -11.87 5.93
N GLU A 770 7.70 -11.06 5.02
CA GLU A 770 7.00 -10.62 3.80
C GLU A 770 6.77 -11.77 2.80
N VAL A 771 5.68 -11.69 2.05
CA VAL A 771 5.30 -12.70 1.03
C VAL A 771 5.22 -12.04 -0.33
N TYR A 772 6.18 -12.38 -1.18
CA TYR A 772 6.32 -11.80 -2.51
C TYR A 772 5.36 -12.42 -3.54
N LEU A 773 5.18 -11.71 -4.66
CA LEU A 773 4.40 -12.12 -5.80
C LEU A 773 4.88 -13.49 -6.32
N GLY A 774 3.93 -14.41 -6.53
CA GLY A 774 4.25 -15.79 -6.89
C GLY A 774 4.69 -16.66 -5.70
N GLN A 775 4.48 -16.20 -4.48
CA GLN A 775 4.66 -16.97 -3.24
C GLN A 775 3.36 -17.03 -2.42
N ARG A 776 3.24 -18.02 -1.54
CA ARG A 776 2.14 -18.16 -0.56
C ARG A 776 2.67 -18.66 0.78
N ASP A 777 1.95 -18.32 1.84
CA ASP A 777 2.26 -18.72 3.23
C ASP A 777 2.23 -20.24 3.49
N THR A 778 1.56 -20.99 2.62
CA THR A 778 1.46 -22.45 2.73
C THR A 778 1.33 -23.09 1.35
N PRO A 779 1.97 -24.26 1.10
CA PRO A 779 1.78 -25.01 -0.14
C PRO A 779 0.39 -25.67 -0.24
N HIS A 780 -0.34 -25.81 0.87
CA HIS A 780 -1.62 -26.54 0.94
C HIS A 780 -2.85 -25.62 0.94
N TRP A 781 -2.74 -24.43 0.36
CA TRP A 781 -3.84 -23.43 0.28
C TRP A 781 -5.07 -23.92 -0.50
N THR A 782 -4.87 -24.88 -1.42
CA THR A 782 -5.92 -25.66 -2.08
C THR A 782 -5.53 -27.15 -2.12
N ALA A 783 -6.54 -28.02 -2.28
CA ALA A 783 -6.35 -29.44 -2.58
C ALA A 783 -6.32 -29.73 -4.10
N ASP A 784 -6.65 -28.74 -4.94
CA ASP A 784 -6.82 -28.91 -6.38
C ASP A 784 -5.48 -28.86 -7.11
N ALA A 785 -5.11 -29.94 -7.80
CA ALA A 785 -3.81 -30.08 -8.44
C ALA A 785 -3.60 -29.09 -9.60
N GLU A 786 -4.60 -28.87 -10.46
CA GLU A 786 -4.47 -27.98 -11.62
C GLU A 786 -4.21 -26.51 -11.23
N PRO A 787 -4.92 -25.93 -10.23
CA PRO A 787 -4.57 -24.63 -9.67
C PRO A 787 -3.18 -24.55 -9.03
N LEU A 788 -2.69 -25.62 -8.39
CA LEU A 788 -1.33 -25.68 -7.85
C LEU A 788 -0.28 -25.66 -8.97
N ASP A 789 -0.50 -26.44 -10.03
CA ASP A 789 0.37 -26.48 -11.21
C ASP A 789 0.35 -25.13 -11.96
N ALA A 790 -0.81 -24.48 -12.05
CA ALA A 790 -0.93 -23.15 -12.63
C ALA A 790 -0.17 -22.10 -11.80
N PHE A 791 -0.17 -22.22 -10.47
CA PHE A 791 0.61 -21.32 -9.60
C PHE A 791 2.11 -21.55 -9.74
N GLN A 792 2.54 -22.81 -9.94
CA GLN A 792 3.93 -23.13 -10.25
C GLN A 792 4.38 -22.52 -11.59
N ARG A 793 3.54 -22.57 -12.63
CA ARG A 793 3.84 -21.89 -13.91
C ARG A 793 3.92 -20.37 -13.75
N PHE A 794 3.09 -19.78 -12.88
CA PHE A 794 3.17 -18.36 -12.55
C PHE A 794 4.53 -18.01 -11.91
N HIS A 795 4.95 -18.80 -10.92
CA HIS A 795 6.25 -18.66 -10.28
C HIS A 795 7.41 -18.75 -11.29
N GLU A 796 7.37 -19.72 -12.20
CA GLU A 796 8.38 -19.87 -13.27
C GLU A 796 8.40 -18.69 -14.24
N ARG A 797 7.24 -18.12 -14.59
CA ARG A 797 7.15 -16.89 -15.41
C ARG A 797 7.83 -15.72 -14.70
N LEU A 798 7.62 -15.55 -13.40
CA LEU A 798 8.25 -14.48 -12.63
C LEU A 798 9.77 -14.64 -12.53
N LEU A 799 10.28 -15.87 -12.35
CA LEU A 799 11.72 -16.14 -12.41
C LEU A 799 12.32 -15.74 -13.76
N ASN A 800 11.63 -16.05 -14.86
CA ASN A 800 12.09 -15.64 -16.18
C ASN A 800 12.04 -14.12 -16.37
N THR A 801 11.02 -13.44 -15.83
CA THR A 801 10.95 -11.97 -15.85
C THR A 801 12.09 -11.35 -15.04
N GLU A 802 12.42 -11.94 -13.89
CA GLU A 802 13.54 -11.51 -13.04
C GLU A 802 14.87 -11.50 -13.82
N GLU A 803 15.16 -12.56 -14.58
CA GLU A 803 16.36 -12.63 -15.43
C GLU A 803 16.33 -11.61 -16.58
N LYS A 804 15.17 -11.39 -17.22
CA LYS A 804 15.05 -10.35 -18.26
C LYS A 804 15.31 -8.94 -17.72
N ILE A 805 14.85 -8.64 -16.50
CA ILE A 805 15.11 -7.34 -15.86
C ILE A 805 16.61 -7.18 -15.59
N LYS A 806 17.28 -8.22 -15.07
CA LYS A 806 18.75 -8.21 -14.92
C LYS A 806 19.47 -7.97 -16.23
N GLU A 807 19.08 -8.66 -17.30
CA GLU A 807 19.67 -8.49 -18.63
C GLU A 807 19.52 -7.05 -19.12
N ARG A 808 18.31 -6.46 -18.99
CA ARG A 808 18.04 -5.06 -19.38
C ARG A 808 18.87 -4.07 -18.59
N ASN A 809 18.99 -4.26 -17.26
CA ASN A 809 19.76 -3.36 -16.41
C ASN A 809 21.28 -3.40 -16.70
N ASN A 810 21.78 -4.48 -17.29
CA ASN A 810 23.18 -4.63 -17.69
C ASN A 810 23.44 -4.27 -19.17
N ASP A 811 22.40 -3.92 -19.94
CA ASP A 811 22.53 -3.59 -21.36
C ASP A 811 22.74 -2.07 -21.53
N GLU A 812 23.96 -1.68 -21.90
CA GLU A 812 24.38 -0.29 -22.08
C GLU A 812 23.56 0.49 -23.14
N ARG A 813 22.78 -0.21 -23.98
CA ARG A 813 21.86 0.45 -24.92
C ARG A 813 20.69 1.12 -24.21
N PHE A 814 20.30 0.64 -23.02
CA PHE A 814 19.19 1.17 -22.23
C PHE A 814 19.67 2.19 -21.20
N ARG A 815 19.72 3.46 -21.63
CA ARG A 815 20.28 4.57 -20.85
C ARG A 815 19.42 5.00 -19.66
N ASN A 816 18.11 4.78 -19.71
CA ASN A 816 17.18 5.21 -18.65
C ASN A 816 17.16 4.26 -17.45
N ARG A 817 17.77 3.06 -17.55
CA ARG A 817 17.78 2.04 -16.48
C ARG A 817 18.52 2.50 -15.23
N SER A 818 19.65 3.18 -15.39
CA SER A 818 20.51 3.60 -14.26
C SER A 818 20.68 5.11 -14.16
N GLY A 819 20.73 5.81 -15.30
CA GLY A 819 20.95 7.25 -15.33
C GLY A 819 22.33 7.70 -14.83
N PRO A 820 22.55 9.01 -14.72
CA PRO A 820 23.79 9.58 -14.18
C PRO A 820 24.01 9.30 -12.69
N VAL A 821 22.95 8.95 -11.95
CA VAL A 821 23.04 8.57 -10.53
C VAL A 821 23.51 7.13 -10.33
N GLU A 822 23.63 6.35 -11.40
CA GLU A 822 24.02 4.93 -11.39
C GLU A 822 23.14 4.06 -10.48
N VAL A 823 21.82 4.28 -10.50
CA VAL A 823 20.84 3.51 -9.73
C VAL A 823 20.02 2.61 -10.67
N PRO A 824 20.36 1.31 -10.80
CA PRO A 824 19.62 0.40 -11.67
C PRO A 824 18.14 0.29 -11.28
N TYR A 825 17.25 0.24 -12.26
CA TYR A 825 15.82 0.12 -12.01
C TYR A 825 15.45 -1.30 -11.57
N THR A 826 15.26 -1.50 -10.26
CA THR A 826 14.92 -2.80 -9.66
C THR A 826 13.57 -2.81 -8.93
N LEU A 827 12.78 -1.73 -8.99
CA LEU A 827 11.51 -1.63 -8.25
C LEU A 827 10.45 -2.65 -8.68
N LEU A 828 10.55 -3.18 -9.90
CA LEU A 828 9.68 -4.25 -10.44
C LEU A 828 10.37 -5.61 -10.50
N TYR A 829 11.46 -5.78 -9.77
CA TYR A 829 12.11 -7.05 -9.58
C TYR A 829 11.27 -7.94 -8.63
N PRO A 830 10.73 -9.10 -9.05
CA PRO A 830 9.76 -9.84 -8.23
C PRO A 830 10.30 -10.42 -6.94
N ASN A 831 11.59 -10.78 -6.91
CA ASN A 831 12.18 -11.66 -5.90
C ASN A 831 11.52 -13.05 -5.84
N ALA A 832 11.26 -13.63 -7.01
CA ALA A 832 10.71 -14.98 -7.10
C ALA A 832 11.75 -16.02 -6.65
N SER A 833 13.04 -15.73 -6.79
CA SER A 833 14.15 -16.58 -6.37
C SER A 833 14.33 -16.71 -4.85
N LYS A 834 13.57 -15.96 -4.03
CA LYS A 834 13.66 -15.90 -2.56
C LYS A 834 15.07 -15.54 -2.08
N ASP A 835 15.67 -14.53 -2.71
CA ASP A 835 16.96 -14.03 -2.28
C ASP A 835 16.84 -13.45 -0.85
N PRO A 836 17.56 -14.00 0.14
CA PRO A 836 17.52 -13.51 1.52
C PRO A 836 18.05 -12.07 1.67
N ASN A 837 18.73 -11.54 0.65
CA ASN A 837 19.21 -10.15 0.64
C ASN A 837 18.10 -9.14 0.32
N VAL A 838 16.88 -9.59 0.00
CA VAL A 838 15.72 -8.73 -0.29
C VAL A 838 14.93 -8.43 1.01
N VAL A 839 15.62 -8.18 2.12
CA VAL A 839 15.03 -7.77 3.40
C VAL A 839 15.57 -6.39 3.77
N GLY A 840 14.72 -5.54 4.37
CA GLY A 840 15.10 -4.19 4.73
C GLY A 840 15.01 -3.23 3.54
N LEU A 841 16.00 -2.32 3.43
CA LEU A 841 15.96 -1.16 2.55
C LEU A 841 16.77 -1.40 1.26
N ILE A 842 16.09 -1.79 0.18
CA ILE A 842 16.76 -2.43 -0.98
C ILE A 842 16.27 -1.94 -2.36
N GLY A 843 15.14 -1.22 -2.43
CA GLY A 843 14.58 -0.76 -3.71
C GLY A 843 14.26 -1.89 -4.71
N SER A 844 13.80 -3.05 -4.23
CA SER A 844 13.45 -4.22 -5.06
C SER A 844 12.54 -5.19 -4.31
N GLY A 845 11.91 -6.12 -5.02
CA GLY A 845 10.93 -7.06 -4.45
C GLY A 845 9.50 -6.57 -4.65
N ILE A 846 8.63 -7.46 -5.14
CA ILE A 846 7.20 -7.16 -5.32
C ILE A 846 6.41 -7.97 -4.28
N PRO A 847 5.92 -7.38 -3.18
CA PRO A 847 5.00 -8.04 -2.26
C PRO A 847 3.70 -8.45 -2.95
N ASN A 848 2.98 -9.42 -2.38
CA ASN A 848 1.65 -9.76 -2.89
C ASN A 848 0.63 -8.62 -2.70
N SER A 849 0.79 -7.81 -1.65
CA SER A 849 -0.21 -6.87 -1.16
C SER A 849 0.38 -5.51 -0.78
N VAL A 850 -0.51 -4.57 -0.47
CA VAL A 850 -0.15 -3.27 0.10
C VAL A 850 0.22 -3.47 1.57
N SER A 851 1.45 -3.91 1.83
CA SER A 851 1.89 -4.45 3.12
C SER A 851 2.96 -3.62 3.83
N ILE A 852 3.55 -2.65 3.13
CA ILE A 852 4.04 -1.36 3.65
C ILE A 852 4.50 -0.50 2.47
#